data_AF-A0A8J4UAP8-F1
#
_entry.id   AF-A0A8J4UAP8-F1
#
_cell.length_a   1.000
_cell.length_b   1.000
_cell.length_c   1.000
_cell.angle_alpha   90.00
_cell.angle_beta   90.00
_cell.angle_gamma   90.00
#
_symmetry.space_group_name_H-M   'P 1'
#
loop_
_entity.id
_entity.type
_entity.pdbx_description
1 polymer ?
#
loop_
_entity_poly.entity_id
_entity_poly.type
_entity_poly.pdbx_seq_one_letter_code
_entity_poly.pdbx_strand_id
1 'polypeptide(L)'
;MHTRVKIFAACVTCTCLSPGSGRRQSVKGQLLVSQQLLVASLYNLAPLLDSVLAAGLLSQDNYHEVKAEKTPQKSARKLLEIVQGQMDESEAARFLECLKECKQHYPRLRNWLAVETEIQRGPTERKLQDQFACLCSRLGLSLLPVSLALFSSGTLTQFDLERIQAAPTPMEQSHTLLTICLTKGETACQSFYMALYSEDPQLAEDIHISSSLKDLSLNSKEDSRIAVAVEETQDAGHLPYSGVLRKVKAQLGVAVEDEARLNVCELGVAVGLPRRTAKECLLEGVSLEDAAQLEALVALFMEKTRDADRLVSRVAEIEIRNVQLSERGCLSLKLLQDADALLRSASHNRFHTRDYLHDQDHLHSEDCGDECTLGTIFSFLVWDCLAEAVEEPKLKLGGGLAAMLQQLYGRARVDTALLRELEQCWSEGGTENLLQSVRVLAQILRDLHPLDASLRLSSPVEGLYSCSTQLHRVTSFQGVSTRVIRKVLNSVLAASTQQDASPRARQYREVCVYVARLLDTVQEEKSVRDFANSSVAQITQHIRLVLSGPAFNSQAFDAGVWNRLMSLTEFNPAQLGLGPLMQLHQETLSDLKQYLQLGEYHSFHFILESVQMLGSPRLISVNSARGPVAIDDGIEENFSFKTSEPACFLVRLHCIGYVKSKGRFEVHRPRCVRISRLSEEGSRAIHCLDGEVLAQEDDKMWIREGGSGWWEELQCVTLRYSAQLQEQGCCFTITTSEAECEVKFMYRRGRLWATPQRGCEVI
;
A
#
# COMPACT_ATOMS: atom_id res chain seq x y z
N MET A 1 -43.41 41.34 47.91
CA MET A 1 -42.96 42.65 47.40
C MET A 1 -41.46 42.55 47.12
N HIS A 2 -41.03 42.91 45.90
CA HIS A 2 -39.75 43.56 45.56
C HIS A 2 -38.43 42.93 46.07
N THR A 3 -37.31 42.86 45.36
CA THR A 3 -36.85 43.03 43.98
C THR A 3 -35.35 42.67 44.04
N ARG A 4 -34.73 42.38 42.89
CA ARG A 4 -33.35 42.78 42.53
C ARG A 4 -32.12 42.09 43.18
N VAL A 5 -31.32 41.48 42.27
CA VAL A 5 -29.95 41.90 41.85
C VAL A 5 -28.69 41.26 42.49
N LYS A 6 -27.80 40.84 41.57
CA LYS A 6 -26.31 40.71 41.54
C LYS A 6 -25.62 39.46 42.12
N ILE A 7 -25.00 38.62 41.28
CA ILE A 7 -23.60 38.62 40.71
C ILE A 7 -22.51 38.38 41.78
N PHE A 8 -21.76 37.26 41.75
CA PHE A 8 -20.34 37.10 41.32
C PHE A 8 -19.79 35.69 41.59
N ALA A 9 -18.73 35.38 40.84
CA ALA A 9 -18.06 34.11 40.55
C ALA A 9 -17.13 33.51 41.63
N ALA A 10 -16.77 32.23 41.46
CA ALA A 10 -15.42 31.61 41.48
C ALA A 10 -15.60 30.07 41.34
N CYS A 11 -15.18 29.36 40.28
CA CYS A 11 -13.86 29.00 39.76
C CYS A 11 -13.08 27.90 40.55
N VAL A 12 -12.74 26.82 39.82
CA VAL A 12 -11.55 25.93 39.88
C VAL A 12 -11.70 24.46 40.37
N THR A 13 -11.33 23.57 39.42
CA THR A 13 -10.70 22.21 39.45
C THR A 13 -11.46 20.87 39.51
N CYS A 14 -11.37 20.17 38.36
CA CYS A 14 -11.10 18.75 38.06
C CYS A 14 -11.08 17.68 39.17
N THR A 15 -11.73 16.53 38.90
CA THR A 15 -11.05 15.22 38.75
C THR A 15 -11.98 14.16 38.12
N CYS A 16 -11.37 13.21 37.41
CA CYS A 16 -11.91 12.20 36.50
C CYS A 16 -12.66 11.04 37.20
N LEU A 17 -13.58 10.36 36.47
CA LEU A 17 -13.87 8.91 36.57
C LEU A 17 -14.77 8.46 35.39
N SER A 18 -14.30 7.53 34.56
CA SER A 18 -15.12 6.63 33.71
C SER A 18 -15.20 5.25 34.42
N PRO A 19 -15.91 4.20 33.91
CA PRO A 19 -17.03 4.08 32.95
C PRO A 19 -18.19 3.13 33.42
N GLY A 20 -19.31 3.05 32.67
CA GLY A 20 -20.10 1.79 32.51
C GLY A 20 -21.64 1.81 32.77
N SER A 21 -22.46 1.57 31.73
CA SER A 21 -23.58 0.58 31.68
C SER A 21 -24.44 0.70 30.39
N GLY A 22 -24.78 -0.44 29.78
CA GLY A 22 -25.41 -0.58 28.45
C GLY A 22 -26.95 -0.58 28.41
N ARG A 23 -27.52 -0.49 27.20
CA ARG A 23 -28.97 -0.62 26.89
C ARG A 23 -29.15 -1.67 25.79
N ARG A 24 -29.93 -2.74 26.06
CA ARG A 24 -30.27 -3.87 25.17
C ARG A 24 -31.34 -3.48 24.11
N GLN A 25 -31.29 -3.99 22.87
CA GLN A 25 -32.36 -3.96 21.83
C GLN A 25 -33.50 -4.91 22.24
N SER A 26 -34.65 -4.68 21.60
CA SER A 26 -35.84 -5.49 21.69
C SER A 26 -35.82 -6.66 20.68
N VAL A 27 -36.48 -7.78 21.01
CA VAL A 27 -36.47 -9.01 20.19
C VAL A 27 -37.19 -8.79 18.86
N LYS A 28 -38.24 -7.97 18.84
CA LYS A 28 -38.90 -7.61 17.56
C LYS A 28 -37.96 -6.86 16.64
N GLY A 29 -37.10 -5.98 17.17
CA GLY A 29 -36.05 -5.34 16.37
C GLY A 29 -35.11 -6.37 15.72
N GLN A 30 -34.69 -7.38 16.48
CA GLN A 30 -33.82 -8.45 15.97
C GLN A 30 -34.49 -9.28 14.86
N LEU A 31 -35.77 -9.61 15.02
CA LEU A 31 -36.56 -10.35 14.02
C LEU A 31 -36.79 -9.53 12.75
N LEU A 32 -36.98 -8.21 12.88
CA LEU A 32 -37.15 -7.30 11.74
C LEU A 32 -35.85 -7.17 10.94
N VAL A 33 -34.73 -6.93 11.61
CA VAL A 33 -33.40 -6.83 10.95
C VAL A 33 -33.03 -8.12 10.25
N SER A 34 -33.45 -9.27 10.81
CA SER A 34 -33.16 -10.59 10.24
C SER A 34 -34.23 -11.11 9.28
N GLN A 35 -35.21 -10.27 8.90
CA GLN A 35 -36.39 -10.71 8.13
C GLN A 35 -36.02 -11.38 6.81
N GLN A 36 -35.05 -10.85 6.06
CA GLN A 36 -34.64 -11.43 4.78
C GLN A 36 -34.02 -12.83 4.94
N LEU A 37 -33.17 -13.01 5.96
CA LEU A 37 -32.56 -14.29 6.29
C LEU A 37 -33.61 -15.31 6.74
N LEU A 38 -34.55 -14.88 7.59
CA LEU A 38 -35.63 -15.72 8.10
C LEU A 38 -36.56 -16.16 6.96
N VAL A 39 -36.97 -15.25 6.08
CA VAL A 39 -37.80 -15.57 4.91
C VAL A 39 -37.14 -16.56 3.96
N ALA A 40 -35.83 -16.42 3.73
CA ALA A 40 -35.08 -17.32 2.86
C ALA A 40 -34.81 -18.70 3.48
N SER A 41 -34.86 -18.78 4.82
CA SER A 41 -34.48 -19.99 5.56
C SER A 41 -35.68 -20.79 6.10
N LEU A 42 -36.84 -20.15 6.26
CA LEU A 42 -38.10 -20.78 6.67
C LEU A 42 -38.81 -21.44 5.47
N TYR A 43 -38.13 -22.38 4.80
CA TYR A 43 -38.68 -23.05 3.63
C TYR A 43 -39.73 -24.13 3.97
N ASN A 44 -39.76 -24.61 5.21
CA ASN A 44 -40.77 -25.53 5.72
C ASN A 44 -41.40 -24.96 6.99
N LEU A 45 -42.51 -24.21 6.85
CA LEU A 45 -43.15 -23.53 7.98
C LEU A 45 -44.04 -24.41 8.85
N ALA A 46 -44.45 -25.60 8.39
CA ALA A 46 -45.42 -26.40 9.12
C ALA A 46 -44.99 -26.72 10.58
N PRO A 47 -43.75 -27.18 10.86
CA PRO A 47 -43.32 -27.45 12.23
C PRO A 47 -43.31 -26.20 13.13
N LEU A 48 -42.91 -25.05 12.56
CA LEU A 48 -42.88 -23.78 13.29
C LEU A 48 -44.28 -23.24 13.55
N LEU A 49 -45.18 -23.30 12.57
CA LEU A 49 -46.55 -22.83 12.73
C LEU A 49 -47.32 -23.67 13.76
N ASP A 50 -47.11 -24.98 13.77
CA ASP A 50 -47.72 -25.87 14.77
C ASP A 50 -47.15 -25.59 16.17
N SER A 51 -45.84 -25.31 16.28
CA SER A 51 -45.18 -24.91 17.54
C SER A 51 -45.68 -23.57 18.06
N VAL A 52 -45.82 -22.57 17.18
CA VAL A 52 -46.25 -21.20 17.56
C VAL A 52 -47.75 -21.15 17.87
N LEU A 53 -48.57 -21.96 17.18
CA LEU A 53 -49.99 -22.14 17.50
C LEU A 53 -50.16 -22.85 18.86
N ALA A 54 -49.39 -23.91 19.12
CA ALA A 54 -49.41 -24.63 20.40
C ALA A 54 -48.94 -23.74 21.57
N ALA A 55 -48.00 -22.82 21.33
CA ALA A 55 -47.56 -21.83 22.30
C ALA A 55 -48.60 -20.71 22.58
N GLY A 56 -49.70 -20.69 21.83
CA GLY A 56 -50.76 -19.69 21.93
C GLY A 56 -50.41 -18.32 21.35
N LEU A 57 -49.35 -18.23 20.54
CA LEU A 57 -48.85 -16.97 19.99
C LEU A 57 -49.56 -16.59 18.68
N LEU A 58 -50.17 -17.56 17.98
CA LEU A 58 -51.00 -17.31 16.79
C LEU A 58 -52.44 -17.69 17.05
N SER A 59 -53.38 -16.90 16.51
CA SER A 59 -54.79 -17.29 16.42
C SER A 59 -54.99 -18.33 15.30
N GLN A 60 -56.11 -19.06 15.37
CA GLN A 60 -56.48 -20.01 14.32
C GLN A 60 -56.62 -19.32 12.95
N ASP A 61 -57.12 -18.08 12.94
CA ASP A 61 -57.28 -17.28 11.72
C ASP A 61 -55.92 -16.88 11.13
N ASN A 62 -54.98 -16.44 11.97
CA ASN A 62 -53.61 -16.11 11.56
C ASN A 62 -52.87 -17.35 11.01
N TYR A 63 -53.09 -18.52 11.61
CA TYR A 63 -52.52 -19.78 11.12
C TYR A 63 -53.03 -20.13 9.72
N HIS A 64 -54.33 -20.00 9.48
CA HIS A 64 -54.92 -20.25 8.16
C HIS A 64 -54.50 -19.20 7.12
N GLU A 65 -54.33 -17.94 7.52
CA GLU A 65 -53.86 -16.87 6.64
C GLU A 65 -52.42 -17.12 6.16
N VAL A 66 -51.51 -17.51 7.06
CA VAL A 66 -50.13 -17.84 6.68
C VAL A 66 -50.07 -19.09 5.79
N LYS A 67 -50.93 -20.08 6.05
CA LYS A 67 -50.99 -21.33 5.28
C LYS A 67 -51.64 -21.16 3.91
N ALA A 68 -52.49 -20.15 3.73
CA ALA A 68 -53.13 -19.83 2.45
C ALA A 68 -52.17 -19.23 1.41
N GLU A 69 -51.00 -18.75 1.85
CA GLU A 69 -49.99 -18.19 0.96
C GLU A 69 -49.35 -19.25 0.04
N LYS A 70 -49.19 -18.90 -1.24
CA LYS A 70 -48.83 -19.85 -2.31
C LYS A 70 -47.38 -20.34 -2.29
N THR A 71 -46.49 -19.62 -1.60
CA THR A 71 -45.06 -19.97 -1.56
C THR A 71 -44.52 -19.89 -0.14
N PRO A 72 -43.56 -20.75 0.25
CA PRO A 72 -42.98 -20.74 1.59
C PRO A 72 -42.39 -19.38 1.98
N GLN A 73 -41.80 -18.64 1.03
CA GLN A 73 -41.27 -17.30 1.31
C GLN A 73 -42.38 -16.27 1.58
N LYS A 74 -43.53 -16.37 0.91
CA LYS A 74 -44.68 -15.50 1.18
C LYS A 74 -45.32 -15.84 2.53
N SER A 75 -45.48 -17.12 2.83
CA SER A 75 -45.90 -17.60 4.16
C SER A 75 -44.95 -17.11 5.26
N ALA A 76 -43.63 -17.20 5.07
CA ALA A 76 -42.66 -16.69 6.04
C ALA A 76 -42.72 -15.17 6.23
N ARG A 77 -42.90 -14.41 5.15
CA ARG A 77 -43.10 -12.95 5.25
C ARG A 77 -44.36 -12.63 6.04
N LYS A 78 -45.47 -13.29 5.70
CA LYS A 78 -46.76 -13.08 6.36
C LYS A 78 -46.71 -13.43 7.85
N LEU A 79 -46.03 -14.52 8.21
CA LEU A 79 -45.79 -14.88 9.61
C LEU A 79 -45.00 -13.79 10.35
N LEU A 80 -43.92 -13.29 9.75
CA LEU A 80 -43.10 -12.25 10.38
C LEU A 80 -43.84 -10.89 10.43
N GLU A 81 -44.70 -10.58 9.47
CA GLU A 81 -45.59 -9.41 9.54
C GLU A 81 -46.56 -9.50 10.73
N ILE A 82 -47.11 -10.68 11.00
CA ILE A 82 -47.97 -10.91 12.17
C ILE A 82 -47.16 -10.77 13.47
N VAL A 83 -45.95 -11.32 13.52
CA VAL A 83 -45.05 -11.16 14.68
C VAL A 83 -44.72 -9.69 14.93
N GLN A 84 -44.52 -8.89 13.87
CA GLN A 84 -44.23 -7.47 14.01
C GLN A 84 -45.46 -6.61 14.32
N GLY A 85 -46.60 -6.93 13.73
CA GLY A 85 -47.81 -6.12 13.84
C GLY A 85 -48.70 -6.45 15.04
N GLN A 86 -48.67 -7.69 15.52
CA GLN A 86 -49.65 -8.20 16.48
C GLN A 86 -49.05 -8.74 17.79
N MET A 87 -47.78 -9.17 17.80
CA MET A 87 -47.14 -9.66 19.04
C MET A 87 -46.45 -8.55 19.82
N ASP A 88 -46.47 -8.61 21.15
CA ASP A 88 -45.62 -7.76 22.00
C ASP A 88 -44.18 -8.30 22.13
N GLU A 89 -43.30 -7.61 22.85
CA GLU A 89 -41.90 -8.02 23.00
C GLU A 89 -41.72 -9.34 23.77
N SER A 90 -42.64 -9.64 24.70
CA SER A 90 -42.61 -10.91 25.45
C SER A 90 -43.07 -12.08 24.58
N GLU A 91 -44.07 -11.85 23.75
CA GLU A 91 -44.58 -12.80 22.76
C GLU A 91 -43.58 -13.04 21.64
N ALA A 92 -42.87 -12.00 21.18
CA ALA A 92 -41.80 -12.11 20.20
C ALA A 92 -40.57 -12.88 20.73
N ALA A 93 -40.26 -12.74 22.02
CA ALA A 93 -39.24 -13.56 22.69
C ALA A 93 -39.63 -15.04 22.70
N ARG A 94 -40.89 -15.34 23.03
CA ARG A 94 -41.43 -16.72 22.99
C ARG A 94 -41.52 -17.27 21.57
N PHE A 95 -41.78 -16.43 20.58
CA PHE A 95 -41.71 -16.81 19.16
C PHE A 95 -40.28 -17.22 18.75
N LEU A 96 -39.27 -16.47 19.20
CA LEU A 96 -37.88 -16.79 18.96
C LEU A 96 -37.46 -18.12 19.63
N GLU A 97 -38.01 -18.43 20.80
CA GLU A 97 -37.84 -19.73 21.45
C GLU A 97 -38.44 -20.87 20.62
N CYS A 98 -39.67 -20.72 20.12
CA CYS A 98 -40.28 -21.70 19.22
C CYS A 98 -39.41 -21.94 17.96
N LEU A 99 -38.81 -20.87 17.42
CA LEU A 99 -37.91 -20.96 16.29
C LEU A 99 -36.60 -21.71 16.64
N LYS A 100 -36.07 -21.52 17.86
CA LYS A 100 -34.91 -22.26 18.37
C LYS A 100 -35.23 -23.74 18.57
N GLU A 101 -36.42 -24.09 19.03
CA GLU A 101 -36.86 -25.49 19.18
C GLU A 101 -36.96 -26.18 17.81
N CYS A 102 -37.41 -25.47 16.79
CA CYS A 102 -37.47 -25.96 15.42
C CYS A 102 -36.13 -25.90 14.65
N LYS A 103 -35.00 -25.56 15.29
CA LYS A 103 -33.69 -25.36 14.61
C LYS A 103 -33.21 -26.54 13.76
N GLN A 104 -33.64 -27.76 14.08
CA GLN A 104 -33.27 -28.95 13.31
C GLN A 104 -33.85 -28.93 11.89
N HIS A 105 -34.99 -28.27 11.71
CA HIS A 105 -35.65 -28.10 10.41
C HIS A 105 -35.04 -26.96 9.57
N TYR A 106 -34.17 -26.12 10.16
CA TYR A 106 -33.59 -24.94 9.48
C TYR A 106 -32.06 -24.90 9.62
N PRO A 107 -31.31 -25.74 8.87
CA PRO A 107 -29.84 -25.78 8.95
C PRO A 107 -29.17 -24.42 8.71
N ARG A 108 -29.75 -23.60 7.82
CA ARG A 108 -29.27 -22.24 7.48
C ARG A 108 -29.39 -21.24 8.62
N LEU A 109 -30.26 -21.51 9.61
CA LEU A 109 -30.45 -20.65 10.78
C LEU A 109 -29.65 -21.14 11.99
N ARG A 110 -28.87 -22.23 11.90
CA ARG A 110 -28.14 -22.78 13.05
C ARG A 110 -27.17 -21.77 13.67
N ASN A 111 -26.41 -21.08 12.82
CA ASN A 111 -25.45 -20.08 13.30
C ASN A 111 -26.16 -18.83 13.84
N TRP A 112 -27.31 -18.47 13.27
CA TRP A 112 -28.12 -17.33 13.71
C TRP A 112 -28.87 -17.59 15.04
N LEU A 113 -29.35 -18.81 15.25
CA LEU A 113 -30.08 -19.24 16.45
C LEU A 113 -29.14 -19.62 17.62
N ALA A 114 -27.85 -19.86 17.34
CA ALA A 114 -26.85 -20.27 18.33
C ALA A 114 -26.27 -19.09 19.15
N VAL A 115 -26.55 -17.85 18.77
CA VAL A 115 -26.00 -16.67 19.46
C VAL A 115 -26.93 -16.27 20.61
N GLU A 116 -26.60 -16.69 21.83
CA GLU A 116 -27.12 -16.10 23.05
C GLU A 116 -26.33 -14.83 23.42
N THR A 117 -27.09 -13.75 23.64
CA THR A 117 -26.73 -12.51 24.36
C THR A 117 -25.51 -11.71 23.89
N GLU A 118 -25.75 -10.70 23.05
CA GLU A 118 -25.66 -9.27 23.41
C GLU A 118 -25.92 -8.42 22.16
N ILE A 119 -26.91 -7.55 22.29
CA ILE A 119 -27.35 -6.69 21.21
C ILE A 119 -26.27 -5.66 20.86
N GLN A 120 -25.94 -5.56 19.58
CA GLN A 120 -25.02 -4.55 19.08
C GLN A 120 -25.79 -3.35 18.52
N ARG A 121 -25.55 -2.16 19.10
CA ARG A 121 -25.84 -0.85 18.46
C ARG A 121 -25.08 -0.75 17.14
N GLY A 122 -25.63 -0.02 16.18
CA GLY A 122 -25.00 0.20 14.88
C GLY A 122 -23.63 0.90 15.00
N PRO A 123 -22.73 0.66 14.04
CA PRO A 123 -21.37 1.20 14.09
C PRO A 123 -21.35 2.73 14.10
N THR A 124 -22.32 3.39 13.46
CA THR A 124 -22.37 4.85 13.36
C THR A 124 -22.97 5.49 14.60
N GLU A 125 -23.93 4.84 15.26
CA GLU A 125 -24.41 5.26 16.59
C GLU A 125 -23.27 5.23 17.62
N ARG A 126 -22.47 4.16 17.62
CA ARG A 126 -21.29 4.06 18.51
C ARG A 126 -20.29 5.17 18.20
N LYS A 127 -19.95 5.33 16.92
CA LYS A 127 -19.06 6.39 16.45
C LYS A 127 -19.53 7.79 16.85
N LEU A 128 -20.82 8.08 16.71
CA LEU A 128 -21.40 9.37 17.09
C LEU A 128 -21.35 9.59 18.60
N GLN A 129 -21.54 8.53 19.39
CA GLN A 129 -21.47 8.58 20.83
C GLN A 129 -20.03 8.76 21.35
N ASP A 130 -19.06 8.09 20.73
CA ASP A 130 -17.64 8.22 21.06
C ASP A 130 -17.08 9.60 20.69
N GLN A 131 -17.60 10.19 19.61
CA GLN A 131 -17.22 11.51 19.14
C GLN A 131 -18.10 12.64 19.70
N PHE A 132 -19.09 12.32 20.53
CA PHE A 132 -20.16 13.24 20.92
C PHE A 132 -19.64 14.56 21.51
N ALA A 133 -18.69 14.48 22.46
CA ALA A 133 -18.11 15.65 23.09
C ALA A 133 -17.25 16.48 22.12
N CYS A 134 -16.53 15.82 21.20
CA CYS A 134 -15.71 16.48 20.20
C CYS A 134 -16.58 17.23 19.19
N LEU A 135 -17.59 16.54 18.63
CA LEU A 135 -18.54 17.12 17.69
C LEU A 135 -19.34 18.28 18.31
N CYS A 136 -19.79 18.15 19.55
CA CYS A 136 -20.46 19.25 20.27
C CYS A 136 -19.63 20.54 20.32
N SER A 137 -18.31 20.41 20.43
CA SER A 137 -17.40 21.56 20.55
C SER A 137 -16.96 22.15 19.20
N ARG A 138 -17.03 21.35 18.12
CA ARG A 138 -16.44 21.71 16.82
C ARG A 138 -17.45 21.94 15.71
N LEU A 139 -18.70 21.49 15.86
CA LEU A 139 -19.76 21.69 14.85
C LEU A 139 -20.00 23.16 14.51
N GLY A 140 -19.80 24.07 15.47
CA GLY A 140 -19.63 25.51 15.24
C GLY A 140 -20.51 26.10 14.13
N LEU A 141 -19.87 26.51 13.04
CA LEU A 141 -20.50 27.15 11.88
C LEU A 141 -21.25 26.16 10.97
N SER A 142 -20.88 24.89 11.03
CA SER A 142 -21.40 23.79 10.20
C SER A 142 -22.72 23.22 10.76
N LEU A 143 -23.09 23.62 11.97
CA LEU A 143 -24.32 23.18 12.63
C LEU A 143 -25.59 23.47 11.84
N LEU A 144 -25.74 24.71 11.34
CA LEU A 144 -26.94 25.13 10.63
C LEU A 144 -27.04 24.47 9.24
N PRO A 145 -25.98 24.46 8.40
CA PRO A 145 -25.97 23.71 7.14
C PRO A 145 -26.29 22.22 7.32
N VAL A 146 -25.66 21.55 8.30
CA VAL A 146 -25.89 20.12 8.58
C VAL A 146 -27.31 19.87 9.07
N SER A 147 -27.87 20.72 9.94
CA SER A 147 -29.25 20.59 10.41
C SER A 147 -30.26 20.76 9.26
N LEU A 148 -29.99 21.66 8.32
CA LEU A 148 -30.83 21.88 7.14
C LEU A 148 -30.73 20.73 6.14
N ALA A 149 -29.53 20.16 5.92
CA ALA A 149 -29.33 18.96 5.10
C ALA A 149 -30.00 17.71 5.71
N LEU A 150 -30.02 17.61 7.04
CA LEU A 150 -30.73 16.56 7.74
C LEU A 150 -32.25 16.72 7.72
N PHE A 151 -32.74 17.96 7.71
CA PHE A 151 -34.14 18.24 7.52
C PHE A 151 -34.59 17.96 6.07
N SER A 152 -33.81 18.37 5.08
CA SER A 152 -34.12 18.15 3.65
C SER A 152 -34.09 16.66 3.26
N SER A 153 -33.24 15.86 3.92
CA SER A 153 -33.23 14.39 3.78
C SER A 153 -34.34 13.67 4.56
N GLY A 154 -35.20 14.42 5.28
CA GLY A 154 -36.31 13.86 6.08
C GLY A 154 -35.85 13.19 7.38
N THR A 155 -34.57 13.31 7.73
CA THR A 155 -34.00 12.73 8.96
C THR A 155 -34.43 13.52 10.20
N LEU A 156 -34.45 14.85 10.11
CA LEU A 156 -35.03 15.74 11.12
C LEU A 156 -36.44 16.15 10.72
N THR A 157 -37.32 16.28 11.71
CA THR A 157 -38.65 16.88 11.51
C THR A 157 -38.61 18.39 11.72
N GLN A 158 -39.68 19.08 11.31
CA GLN A 158 -39.81 20.53 11.53
C GLN A 158 -39.70 20.87 13.02
N PHE A 159 -40.28 20.03 13.87
CA PHE A 159 -40.20 20.16 15.33
C PHE A 159 -38.77 19.98 15.86
N ASP A 160 -38.01 19.03 15.29
CA ASP A 160 -36.61 18.82 15.69
C ASP A 160 -35.74 20.03 15.34
N LEU A 161 -35.96 20.63 14.16
CA LEU A 161 -35.21 21.80 13.68
C LEU A 161 -35.51 23.04 14.52
N GLU A 162 -36.78 23.28 14.86
CA GLU A 162 -37.19 24.37 15.76
C GLU A 162 -36.60 24.18 17.17
N ARG A 163 -36.55 22.95 17.67
CA ARG A 163 -35.94 22.64 18.97
C ARG A 163 -34.43 22.87 19.00
N ILE A 164 -33.73 22.58 17.89
CA ILE A 164 -32.30 22.86 17.74
C ILE A 164 -32.08 24.37 17.71
N GLN A 165 -32.85 25.13 16.91
CA GLN A 165 -32.68 26.59 16.78
C GLN A 165 -33.10 27.37 18.03
N ALA A 166 -34.01 26.82 18.83
CA ALA A 166 -34.47 27.44 20.09
C ALA A 166 -33.44 27.37 21.23
N ALA A 167 -32.39 26.53 21.13
CA ALA A 167 -31.34 26.49 22.15
C ALA A 167 -30.45 27.76 22.09
N PRO A 168 -30.10 28.36 23.25
CA PRO A 168 -29.59 29.73 23.29
C PRO A 168 -28.10 29.87 22.93
N THR A 169 -27.33 28.78 22.97
CA THR A 169 -25.89 28.79 22.64
C THR A 169 -25.54 27.78 21.55
N PRO A 170 -24.58 28.08 20.65
CA PRO A 170 -24.19 27.15 19.57
C PRO A 170 -23.75 25.76 20.07
N MET A 171 -23.19 25.68 21.27
CA MET A 171 -22.80 24.42 21.90
C MET A 171 -24.02 23.59 22.34
N GLU A 172 -25.05 24.22 22.92
CA GLU A 172 -26.30 23.54 23.28
C GLU A 172 -27.14 23.17 22.05
N GLN A 173 -27.09 23.99 21.00
CA GLN A 173 -27.70 23.67 19.70
C GLN A 173 -27.03 22.42 19.10
N SER A 174 -25.69 22.34 19.13
CA SER A 174 -24.92 21.17 18.68
C SER A 174 -25.22 19.92 19.51
N HIS A 175 -25.27 20.07 20.84
CA HIS A 175 -25.66 18.98 21.73
C HIS A 175 -27.07 18.45 21.44
N THR A 176 -28.02 19.35 21.18
CA THR A 176 -29.40 19.00 20.88
C THR A 176 -29.52 18.24 19.56
N LEU A 177 -28.82 18.68 18.51
CA LEU A 177 -28.78 17.99 17.22
C LEU A 177 -28.24 16.56 17.36
N LEU A 178 -27.07 16.39 17.97
CA LEU A 178 -26.42 15.07 18.10
C LEU A 178 -27.27 14.10 18.93
N THR A 179 -27.93 14.60 19.98
CA THR A 179 -28.83 13.79 20.81
C THR A 179 -30.03 13.29 20.00
N ILE A 180 -30.57 14.11 19.09
CA ILE A 180 -31.69 13.71 18.22
C ILE A 180 -31.24 12.60 17.28
N CYS A 181 -30.07 12.72 16.64
CA CYS A 181 -29.52 11.70 15.76
C CYS A 181 -29.33 10.36 16.49
N LEU A 182 -28.76 10.37 17.71
CA LEU A 182 -28.61 9.16 18.52
C LEU A 182 -29.94 8.53 18.93
N THR A 183 -30.97 9.34 19.18
CA THR A 183 -32.28 8.83 19.59
C THR A 183 -33.06 8.23 18.42
N LYS A 184 -32.85 8.74 17.20
CA LYS A 184 -33.47 8.23 15.97
C LYS A 184 -32.75 7.03 15.36
N GLY A 185 -31.54 6.73 15.84
CA GLY A 185 -30.81 5.50 15.55
C GLY A 185 -29.85 5.58 14.36
N GLU A 186 -29.33 4.43 13.94
CA GLU A 186 -28.20 4.26 13.01
C GLU A 186 -28.38 5.01 11.70
N THR A 187 -29.58 4.96 11.12
CA THR A 187 -29.87 5.67 9.87
C THR A 187 -29.79 7.18 10.03
N ALA A 188 -30.23 7.72 11.17
CA ALA A 188 -30.13 9.15 11.46
C ALA A 188 -28.68 9.57 11.78
N CYS A 189 -27.89 8.68 12.39
CA CYS A 189 -26.47 8.90 12.63
C CYS A 189 -25.68 8.84 11.31
N GLN A 190 -25.99 7.92 10.41
CA GLN A 190 -25.41 7.85 9.05
C GLN A 190 -25.76 9.09 8.23
N SER A 191 -27.03 9.50 8.22
CA SER A 191 -27.43 10.75 7.58
C SER A 191 -26.72 11.96 8.18
N PHE A 192 -26.44 11.96 9.49
CA PHE A 192 -25.69 13.04 10.13
C PHE A 192 -24.25 13.10 9.61
N TYR A 193 -23.54 11.97 9.55
CA TYR A 193 -22.20 11.97 8.98
C TYR A 193 -22.21 12.28 7.48
N MET A 194 -23.18 11.78 6.72
CA MET A 194 -23.31 12.12 5.30
C MET A 194 -23.53 13.61 5.10
N ALA A 195 -24.40 14.22 5.91
CA ALA A 195 -24.61 15.67 5.90
C ALA A 195 -23.33 16.41 6.34
N LEU A 196 -22.62 15.91 7.35
CA LEU A 196 -21.35 16.50 7.78
C LEU A 196 -20.26 16.40 6.71
N TYR A 197 -20.16 15.27 6.00
CA TYR A 197 -19.22 15.05 4.90
C TYR A 197 -19.53 15.91 3.67
N SER A 198 -20.82 16.15 3.41
CA SER A 198 -21.26 17.05 2.34
C SER A 198 -20.95 18.50 2.67
N GLU A 199 -21.34 18.95 3.86
CA GLU A 199 -21.35 20.38 4.22
C GLU A 199 -20.02 20.85 4.82
N ASP A 200 -19.27 19.98 5.49
CA ASP A 200 -17.98 20.28 6.11
C ASP A 200 -17.01 19.08 6.04
N PRO A 201 -16.47 18.80 4.83
CA PRO A 201 -15.58 17.66 4.61
C PRO A 201 -14.30 17.74 5.45
N GLN A 202 -13.82 18.95 5.77
CA GLN A 202 -12.62 19.13 6.60
C GLN A 202 -12.88 18.73 8.05
N LEU A 203 -13.99 19.18 8.66
CA LEU A 203 -14.36 18.76 10.01
C LEU A 203 -14.69 17.27 10.07
N ALA A 204 -15.34 16.74 9.03
CA ALA A 204 -15.65 15.32 8.92
C ALA A 204 -14.37 14.46 8.87
N GLU A 205 -13.36 14.86 8.08
CA GLU A 205 -12.06 14.19 7.99
C GLU A 205 -11.26 14.29 9.29
N ASP A 206 -11.18 15.47 9.90
CA ASP A 206 -10.46 15.69 11.17
C ASP A 206 -11.02 14.84 12.33
N ILE A 207 -12.35 14.71 12.38
CA ILE A 207 -13.04 13.91 13.39
C ILE A 207 -12.93 12.42 13.08
N HIS A 208 -12.84 12.04 11.81
CA HIS A 208 -12.55 10.66 11.39
C HIS A 208 -11.11 10.24 11.74
N ILE A 209 -10.14 11.15 11.68
CA ILE A 209 -8.74 10.87 12.06
C ILE A 209 -8.57 10.76 13.59
N SER A 210 -9.25 11.62 14.35
CA SER A 210 -9.20 11.60 15.82
C SER A 210 -9.95 10.42 16.47
N SER A 211 -10.91 9.81 15.76
CA SER A 211 -11.52 8.53 16.15
C SER A 211 -10.71 7.31 15.69
N SER A 212 -10.08 7.35 14.51
CA SER A 212 -9.19 6.26 14.03
C SER A 212 -7.93 6.05 14.89
N LEU A 213 -7.53 7.03 15.73
CA LEU A 213 -6.45 6.85 16.70
C LEU A 213 -6.90 6.15 18.00
N LYS A 214 -8.20 5.99 18.25
CA LYS A 214 -8.74 5.17 19.36
C LYS A 214 -9.29 3.81 18.90
N ASP A 215 -9.68 3.66 17.64
CA ASP A 215 -10.22 2.42 17.08
C ASP A 215 -9.24 1.70 16.13
N LEU A 216 -7.98 1.56 16.55
CA LEU A 216 -7.07 0.49 16.09
C LEU A 216 -7.47 -0.91 16.61
N SER A 217 -8.76 -1.11 16.92
CA SER A 217 -9.33 -2.42 17.11
C SER A 217 -10.66 -2.47 16.36
N LEU A 218 -10.68 -3.33 15.33
CA LEU A 218 -11.86 -3.78 14.59
C LEU A 218 -12.27 -2.91 13.39
N ASN A 219 -11.44 -3.05 12.35
CA ASN A 219 -11.83 -3.41 10.99
C ASN A 219 -13.18 -2.87 10.50
N SER A 220 -13.07 -1.86 9.64
CA SER A 220 -13.87 -1.70 8.43
C SER A 220 -13.96 -3.02 7.65
N LYS A 221 -15.18 -3.40 7.23
CA LYS A 221 -15.52 -3.37 5.80
C LYS A 221 -17.04 -3.34 5.64
N GLU A 222 -17.47 -2.29 4.95
CA GLU A 222 -18.68 -2.24 4.16
C GLU A 222 -18.67 -3.36 3.12
N ASP A 223 -19.85 -3.77 2.65
CA ASP A 223 -20.01 -4.00 1.22
C ASP A 223 -21.45 -3.74 0.78
N SER A 224 -21.57 -2.72 -0.07
CA SER A 224 -22.67 -2.51 -0.99
C SER A 224 -22.47 -3.38 -2.24
N ARG A 225 -23.52 -4.08 -2.67
CA ARG A 225 -23.66 -4.56 -4.06
C ARG A 225 -24.90 -3.95 -4.68
N ILE A 226 -24.74 -3.30 -5.83
CA ILE A 226 -25.81 -3.17 -6.83
C ILE A 226 -25.26 -3.65 -8.17
N ALA A 227 -26.16 -4.32 -8.87
CA ALA A 227 -25.94 -5.22 -9.99
C ALA A 227 -26.01 -4.54 -11.36
N VAL A 228 -25.27 -5.20 -12.27
CA VAL A 228 -25.50 -5.49 -13.69
C VAL A 228 -26.93 -5.24 -14.21
N ALA A 229 -27.01 -4.57 -15.37
CA ALA A 229 -28.02 -4.82 -16.38
C ALA A 229 -27.40 -4.77 -17.78
N VAL A 230 -27.86 -5.70 -18.61
CA VAL A 230 -27.43 -6.06 -19.97
C VAL A 230 -28.10 -5.17 -21.00
N GLU A 231 -27.36 -4.68 -22.00
CA GLU A 231 -27.91 -4.42 -23.33
C GLU A 231 -26.92 -4.88 -24.41
N GLU A 232 -27.36 -5.86 -25.20
CA GLU A 232 -26.74 -6.26 -26.45
C GLU A 232 -26.94 -5.17 -27.50
N THR A 233 -25.86 -4.62 -28.05
CA THR A 233 -25.83 -4.16 -29.44
C THR A 233 -24.45 -4.42 -30.02
N GLN A 234 -24.41 -5.22 -31.09
CA GLN A 234 -23.29 -5.25 -32.01
C GLN A 234 -23.23 -3.89 -32.71
N ASP A 235 -22.16 -3.13 -32.46
CA ASP A 235 -21.55 -2.28 -33.47
C ASP A 235 -20.12 -1.94 -33.04
N ALA A 236 -19.18 -2.06 -33.99
CA ALA A 236 -17.80 -1.62 -33.83
C ALA A 236 -17.77 -0.08 -33.69
N GLY A 237 -17.87 0.42 -32.45
CA GLY A 237 -17.97 1.84 -32.14
C GLY A 237 -16.73 2.36 -31.40
N HIS A 238 -16.02 3.31 -32.03
CA HIS A 238 -14.87 4.02 -31.48
C HIS A 238 -15.11 4.58 -30.06
N LEU A 239 -14.19 4.25 -29.12
CA LEU A 239 -14.11 4.91 -27.81
C LEU A 239 -13.97 6.45 -27.96
N PRO A 240 -14.64 7.26 -27.12
CA PRO A 240 -14.70 8.72 -27.22
C PRO A 240 -13.34 9.43 -27.09
N TYR A 241 -12.29 8.73 -26.64
CA TYR A 241 -10.95 9.29 -26.40
C TYR A 241 -9.84 8.64 -27.25
N SER A 242 -10.21 7.89 -28.30
CA SER A 242 -9.25 7.16 -29.14
C SER A 242 -8.14 8.03 -29.77
N GLY A 243 -8.42 9.31 -30.04
CA GLY A 243 -7.43 10.27 -30.53
C GLY A 243 -6.36 10.64 -29.48
N VAL A 244 -6.77 10.82 -28.22
CA VAL A 244 -5.86 11.15 -27.11
C VAL A 244 -5.02 9.92 -26.74
N LEU A 245 -5.67 8.75 -26.62
CA LEU A 245 -4.99 7.49 -26.34
C LEU A 245 -3.92 7.18 -27.39
N ARG A 246 -4.19 7.43 -28.68
CA ARG A 246 -3.21 7.23 -29.76
C ARG A 246 -1.99 8.15 -29.60
N LYS A 247 -2.19 9.42 -29.22
CA LYS A 247 -1.09 10.36 -28.97
C LYS A 247 -0.25 9.90 -27.77
N VAL A 248 -0.88 9.50 -26.67
CA VAL A 248 -0.20 9.00 -25.47
C VAL A 248 0.59 7.72 -25.77
N LYS A 249 -0.02 6.74 -26.45
CA LYS A 249 0.68 5.51 -26.87
C LYS A 249 1.89 5.79 -27.76
N ALA A 250 1.74 6.72 -28.71
CA ALA A 250 2.84 7.13 -29.59
C ALA A 250 3.98 7.82 -28.84
N GLN A 251 3.67 8.69 -27.88
CA GLN A 251 4.67 9.37 -27.04
C GLN A 251 5.42 8.38 -26.14
N LEU A 252 4.73 7.39 -25.59
CA LEU A 252 5.32 6.38 -24.70
C LEU A 252 6.00 5.23 -25.46
N GLY A 253 5.92 5.20 -26.80
CA GLY A 253 6.49 4.14 -27.62
C GLY A 253 5.84 2.77 -27.41
N VAL A 254 4.58 2.74 -26.99
CA VAL A 254 3.85 1.50 -26.71
C VAL A 254 3.38 0.88 -28.03
N ALA A 255 3.93 -0.28 -28.36
CA ALA A 255 3.50 -1.07 -29.50
C ALA A 255 2.09 -1.64 -29.28
N VAL A 256 1.47 -2.16 -30.34
CA VAL A 256 0.17 -2.84 -30.27
C VAL A 256 0.29 -4.22 -29.60
N GLU A 257 1.50 -4.67 -29.31
CA GLU A 257 1.80 -5.98 -28.72
C GLU A 257 1.43 -6.03 -27.22
N ASP A 258 1.07 -7.23 -26.74
CA ASP A 258 0.64 -7.53 -25.37
C ASP A 258 1.80 -7.55 -24.35
N GLU A 259 2.67 -6.54 -24.41
CA GLU A 259 3.80 -6.43 -23.48
C GLU A 259 3.43 -5.59 -22.24
N ALA A 260 3.95 -5.99 -21.09
CA ALA A 260 3.80 -5.32 -19.81
C ALA A 260 5.15 -4.71 -19.40
N ARG A 261 5.46 -3.50 -19.89
CA ARG A 261 6.75 -2.81 -19.73
C ARG A 261 6.65 -1.52 -18.91
N LEU A 262 5.45 -1.03 -18.61
CA LEU A 262 5.25 0.26 -17.96
C LEU A 262 4.69 0.12 -16.55
N ASN A 263 5.16 0.92 -15.59
CA ASN A 263 4.41 1.18 -14.37
C ASN A 263 3.35 2.26 -14.63
N VAL A 264 2.18 1.82 -15.12
CA VAL A 264 1.08 2.74 -15.49
C VAL A 264 0.49 3.47 -14.27
N CYS A 265 0.60 2.90 -13.07
CA CYS A 265 0.22 3.59 -11.85
C CYS A 265 1.14 4.81 -11.59
N GLU A 266 2.46 4.65 -11.71
CA GLU A 266 3.42 5.76 -11.58
C GLU A 266 3.24 6.80 -12.68
N LEU A 267 2.92 6.37 -13.91
CA LEU A 267 2.53 7.29 -14.98
C LEU A 267 1.31 8.12 -14.58
N GLY A 268 0.28 7.48 -14.01
CA GLY A 268 -0.90 8.16 -13.49
C GLY A 268 -0.58 9.24 -12.45
N VAL A 269 0.32 8.93 -11.53
CA VAL A 269 0.81 9.88 -10.52
C VAL A 269 1.58 11.02 -11.18
N ALA A 270 2.48 10.71 -12.11
CA ALA A 270 3.31 11.69 -12.80
C ALA A 270 2.48 12.68 -13.64
N VAL A 271 1.36 12.24 -14.22
CA VAL A 271 0.43 13.15 -14.94
C VAL A 271 -0.50 13.93 -14.00
N GLY A 272 -0.47 13.64 -12.70
CA GLY A 272 -1.14 14.42 -11.64
C GLY A 272 -2.42 13.79 -11.08
N LEU A 273 -2.64 12.49 -11.27
CA LEU A 273 -3.72 11.77 -10.57
C LEU A 273 -3.27 11.35 -9.16
N PRO A 274 -4.18 11.32 -8.17
CA PRO A 274 -3.88 10.71 -6.89
C PRO A 274 -3.50 9.23 -7.06
N ARG A 275 -2.39 8.79 -6.42
CA ARG A 275 -1.90 7.40 -6.53
C ARG A 275 -2.99 6.38 -6.22
N ARG A 276 -3.79 6.64 -5.18
CA ARG A 276 -4.91 5.77 -4.78
C ARG A 276 -5.90 5.56 -5.92
N THR A 277 -6.33 6.63 -6.58
CA THR A 277 -7.31 6.58 -7.67
C THR A 277 -6.77 5.87 -8.91
N ALA A 278 -5.52 6.16 -9.29
CA ALA A 278 -4.88 5.46 -10.42
C ALA A 278 -4.77 3.95 -10.14
N LYS A 279 -4.39 3.58 -8.91
CA LYS A 279 -4.26 2.19 -8.48
C LYS A 279 -5.60 1.46 -8.47
N GLU A 280 -6.64 2.01 -7.83
CA GLU A 280 -7.98 1.39 -7.77
C GLU A 280 -8.51 1.12 -9.18
N CYS A 281 -8.39 2.08 -10.09
CA CYS A 281 -8.78 1.92 -11.50
C CYS A 281 -8.05 0.76 -12.22
N LEU A 282 -6.76 0.58 -11.95
CA LEU A 282 -5.96 -0.49 -12.58
C LEU A 282 -6.24 -1.88 -11.97
N LEU A 283 -6.80 -1.96 -10.76
CA LEU A 283 -7.17 -3.21 -10.10
C LEU A 283 -8.58 -3.69 -10.47
N GLU A 284 -9.43 -2.81 -11.01
CA GLU A 284 -10.82 -3.08 -11.39
C GLU A 284 -10.95 -3.81 -12.73
N GLY A 285 -10.57 -5.10 -12.77
CA GLY A 285 -10.86 -5.94 -13.94
C GLY A 285 -9.94 -5.73 -15.14
N VAL A 286 -9.05 -4.74 -15.09
CA VAL A 286 -8.11 -4.40 -16.16
C VAL A 286 -7.09 -5.52 -16.35
N SER A 287 -6.71 -5.77 -17.61
CA SER A 287 -5.70 -6.76 -17.95
C SER A 287 -4.27 -6.23 -17.68
N LEU A 288 -3.28 -7.13 -17.73
CA LEU A 288 -1.92 -6.80 -17.31
C LEU A 288 -1.12 -6.07 -18.40
N GLU A 289 -1.60 -6.01 -19.64
CA GLU A 289 -0.87 -5.42 -20.74
C GLU A 289 -0.88 -3.89 -20.68
N ASP A 290 0.22 -3.26 -21.10
CA ASP A 290 0.35 -1.80 -21.07
C ASP A 290 -0.77 -1.11 -21.87
N ALA A 291 -1.19 -1.73 -22.97
CA ALA A 291 -2.22 -1.19 -23.84
C ALA A 291 -3.57 -1.01 -23.13
N ALA A 292 -3.97 -1.99 -22.29
CA ALA A 292 -5.21 -1.97 -21.53
C ALA A 292 -5.11 -1.08 -20.29
N GLN A 293 -3.99 -1.15 -19.57
CA GLN A 293 -3.75 -0.28 -18.43
C GLN A 293 -3.74 1.20 -18.82
N LEU A 294 -3.12 1.55 -19.96
CA LEU A 294 -3.12 2.92 -20.46
C LEU A 294 -4.51 3.38 -20.90
N GLU A 295 -5.31 2.50 -21.47
CA GLU A 295 -6.69 2.82 -21.84
C GLU A 295 -7.52 3.19 -20.61
N ALA A 296 -7.44 2.37 -19.55
CA ALA A 296 -8.08 2.65 -18.27
C ALA A 296 -7.59 3.97 -17.66
N LEU A 297 -6.27 4.21 -17.67
CA LEU A 297 -5.68 5.44 -17.13
C LEU A 297 -6.14 6.69 -17.88
N VAL A 298 -6.15 6.66 -19.22
CA VAL A 298 -6.60 7.78 -20.06
C VAL A 298 -8.09 8.04 -19.83
N ALA A 299 -8.90 7.00 -19.76
CA ALA A 299 -10.33 7.13 -19.46
C ALA A 299 -10.55 7.80 -18.10
N LEU A 300 -9.85 7.34 -17.05
CA LEU A 300 -9.90 7.94 -15.72
C LEU A 300 -9.47 9.41 -15.73
N PHE A 301 -8.36 9.74 -16.39
CA PHE A 301 -7.88 11.12 -16.45
C PHE A 301 -8.90 12.04 -17.13
N MET A 302 -9.47 11.58 -18.25
CA MET A 302 -10.47 12.35 -19.01
C MET A 302 -11.77 12.52 -18.24
N GLU A 303 -12.20 11.50 -17.48
CA GLU A 303 -13.35 11.59 -16.59
C GLU A 303 -13.15 12.68 -15.52
N LYS A 304 -11.99 12.69 -14.86
CA LYS A 304 -11.73 13.59 -13.72
C LYS A 304 -11.41 15.02 -14.12
N THR A 305 -10.69 15.22 -15.22
CA THR A 305 -10.14 16.54 -15.58
C THR A 305 -10.79 17.18 -16.81
N ARG A 306 -11.32 16.35 -17.72
CA ARG A 306 -11.82 16.77 -19.04
C ARG A 306 -10.80 17.56 -19.88
N ASP A 307 -9.50 17.43 -19.60
CA ASP A 307 -8.44 18.25 -20.19
C ASP A 307 -7.41 17.38 -20.93
N ALA A 308 -7.67 17.12 -22.21
CA ALA A 308 -6.81 16.28 -23.04
C ALA A 308 -5.44 16.90 -23.32
N ASP A 309 -5.38 18.23 -23.47
CA ASP A 309 -4.14 18.93 -23.80
C ASP A 309 -3.18 18.91 -22.61
N ARG A 310 -3.71 19.06 -21.40
CA ARG A 310 -2.93 18.87 -20.18
C ARG A 310 -2.35 17.47 -20.07
N LEU A 311 -3.13 16.43 -20.37
CA LEU A 311 -2.62 15.05 -20.34
C LEU A 311 -1.45 14.87 -21.31
N VAL A 312 -1.62 15.27 -22.57
CA VAL A 312 -0.61 15.11 -23.61
C VAL A 312 0.65 15.94 -23.29
N SER A 313 0.48 17.15 -22.75
CA SER A 313 1.61 17.99 -22.28
C SER A 313 2.36 17.30 -21.14
N ARG A 314 1.64 16.75 -20.15
CA ARG A 314 2.25 16.06 -19.01
C ARG A 314 3.00 14.81 -19.42
N VAL A 315 2.42 14.01 -20.31
CA VAL A 315 3.10 12.82 -20.84
C VAL A 315 4.37 13.20 -21.61
N ALA A 316 4.36 14.31 -22.35
CA ALA A 316 5.55 14.81 -23.05
C ALA A 316 6.66 15.31 -22.12
N GLU A 317 6.32 15.77 -20.91
CA GLU A 317 7.29 16.18 -19.88
C GLU A 317 7.95 14.98 -19.18
N ILE A 318 7.37 13.79 -19.25
CA ILE A 318 7.85 12.60 -18.55
C ILE A 318 8.98 11.93 -19.31
N GLU A 319 10.10 11.71 -18.62
CA GLU A 319 11.14 10.81 -19.08
C GLU A 319 10.64 9.36 -18.97
N ILE A 320 10.39 8.72 -20.12
CA ILE A 320 9.74 7.39 -20.22
C ILE A 320 10.47 6.34 -19.38
N ARG A 321 11.80 6.42 -19.26
CA ARG A 321 12.59 5.48 -18.46
C ARG A 321 12.18 5.42 -16.99
N ASN A 322 11.68 6.54 -16.43
CA ASN A 322 11.22 6.61 -15.04
C ASN A 322 9.93 5.83 -14.78
N VAL A 323 9.17 5.53 -15.84
CA VAL A 323 7.94 4.73 -15.77
C VAL A 323 8.09 3.37 -16.45
N GLN A 324 9.27 3.03 -16.97
CA GLN A 324 9.55 1.71 -17.53
C GLN A 324 9.95 0.73 -16.43
N LEU A 325 9.72 -0.55 -16.68
CA LEU A 325 10.14 -1.65 -15.84
C LEU A 325 11.50 -2.19 -16.29
N SER A 326 12.26 -2.73 -15.34
CA SER A 326 13.46 -3.49 -15.65
C SER A 326 13.11 -4.78 -16.39
N GLU A 327 14.09 -5.39 -17.06
CA GLU A 327 13.89 -6.66 -17.75
C GLU A 327 13.35 -7.74 -16.79
N ARG A 328 13.90 -7.80 -15.57
CA ARG A 328 13.40 -8.67 -14.51
C ARG A 328 11.93 -8.40 -14.15
N GLY A 329 11.52 -7.13 -14.09
CA GLY A 329 10.13 -6.74 -13.87
C GLY A 329 9.21 -7.24 -14.98
N CYS A 330 9.59 -7.01 -16.25
CA CYS A 330 8.86 -7.51 -17.42
C CYS A 330 8.73 -9.04 -17.41
N LEU A 331 9.82 -9.76 -17.14
CA LEU A 331 9.83 -11.23 -17.07
C LEU A 331 8.99 -11.78 -15.91
N SER A 332 8.95 -11.07 -14.78
CA SER A 332 8.11 -11.43 -13.63
C SER A 332 6.63 -11.26 -13.94
N LEU A 333 6.26 -10.18 -14.64
CA LEU A 333 4.90 -9.99 -15.13
C LEU A 333 4.50 -11.03 -16.18
N LYS A 334 5.43 -11.41 -17.05
CA LYS A 334 5.22 -12.49 -18.02
C LYS A 334 4.98 -13.85 -17.35
N LEU A 335 5.75 -14.16 -16.30
CA LEU A 335 5.52 -15.35 -15.48
C LEU A 335 4.14 -15.29 -14.78
N LEU A 336 3.71 -14.11 -14.39
CA LEU A 336 2.40 -13.90 -13.78
C LEU A 336 1.24 -13.97 -14.79
N GLN A 337 1.47 -13.58 -16.06
CA GLN A 337 0.55 -13.83 -17.17
C GLN A 337 0.36 -15.33 -17.44
N ASP A 338 1.43 -16.14 -17.33
CA ASP A 338 1.30 -17.61 -17.39
C ASP A 338 0.36 -18.13 -16.27
N ALA A 339 0.45 -17.57 -15.05
CA ALA A 339 -0.46 -17.89 -13.96
C ALA A 339 -1.92 -17.45 -14.24
N ASP A 340 -2.14 -16.28 -14.82
CA ASP A 340 -3.47 -15.82 -15.26
C ASP A 340 -4.07 -16.78 -16.30
N ALA A 341 -3.28 -17.19 -17.29
CA ALA A 341 -3.70 -18.14 -18.32
C ALA A 341 -4.07 -19.51 -17.73
N LEU A 342 -3.30 -20.02 -16.76
CA LEU A 342 -3.61 -21.26 -16.03
C LEU A 342 -4.91 -21.14 -15.24
N LEU A 343 -5.18 -20.00 -14.61
CA LEU A 343 -6.41 -19.75 -13.88
C LEU A 343 -7.64 -19.73 -14.80
N ARG A 344 -7.52 -19.10 -15.96
CA ARG A 344 -8.61 -19.01 -16.95
C ARG A 344 -8.87 -20.35 -17.62
N SER A 345 -7.83 -21.13 -17.94
CA SER A 345 -7.99 -22.45 -18.54
C SER A 345 -8.60 -23.48 -17.57
N ALA A 346 -8.19 -23.46 -16.30
CA ALA A 346 -8.72 -24.33 -15.25
C ALA A 346 -10.21 -24.06 -14.97
N SER A 347 -10.66 -22.82 -15.14
CA SER A 347 -12.07 -22.43 -14.95
C SER A 347 -13.02 -23.10 -15.95
N HIS A 348 -12.50 -23.64 -17.06
CA HIS A 348 -13.27 -24.36 -18.07
C HIS A 348 -13.36 -25.88 -17.84
N ASN A 349 -12.58 -26.46 -16.91
CA ASN A 349 -12.56 -27.89 -16.61
C ASN A 349 -12.77 -28.18 -15.10
N ARG A 350 -14.00 -28.55 -14.73
CA ARG A 350 -14.44 -29.20 -13.46
C ARG A 350 -13.84 -28.68 -12.14
N PHE A 351 -14.62 -27.85 -11.44
CA PHE A 351 -14.44 -27.52 -10.03
C PHE A 351 -14.82 -28.69 -9.12
N HIS A 352 -13.85 -29.28 -8.41
CA HIS A 352 -14.04 -29.74 -7.03
C HIS A 352 -12.70 -29.69 -6.28
N THR A 353 -12.68 -28.95 -5.17
CA THR A 353 -11.68 -28.96 -4.08
C THR A 353 -10.42 -28.12 -4.31
N ARG A 354 -10.49 -26.83 -3.97
CA ARG A 354 -9.36 -25.89 -3.97
C ARG A 354 -9.06 -25.42 -2.55
N ASP A 355 -8.62 -26.35 -1.70
CA ASP A 355 -8.45 -26.15 -0.24
C ASP A 355 -6.99 -26.35 0.26
N TYR A 356 -5.98 -26.30 -0.62
CA TYR A 356 -4.59 -26.70 -0.29
C TYR A 356 -3.55 -25.56 -0.21
N LEU A 357 -3.96 -24.31 0.05
CA LEU A 357 -2.98 -23.24 0.35
C LEU A 357 -2.49 -23.27 1.82
N HIS A 358 -2.94 -24.21 2.65
CA HIS A 358 -2.61 -24.24 4.09
C HIS A 358 -1.60 -25.29 4.57
N ASP A 359 -1.24 -26.32 3.80
CA ASP A 359 -0.24 -27.31 4.23
C ASP A 359 0.70 -27.68 3.07
N GLN A 360 1.89 -27.07 3.04
CA GLN A 360 2.93 -27.31 2.02
C GLN A 360 4.18 -28.00 2.62
N ASP A 361 4.00 -28.94 3.56
CA ASP A 361 5.13 -29.64 4.19
C ASP A 361 5.63 -30.90 3.45
N HIS A 362 5.03 -31.27 2.30
CA HIS A 362 5.39 -32.51 1.58
C HIS A 362 5.58 -32.32 0.07
N LEU A 363 6.65 -31.61 -0.34
CA LEU A 363 7.11 -31.53 -1.73
C LEU A 363 7.95 -32.74 -2.13
N HIS A 364 7.35 -33.93 -2.28
CA HIS A 364 7.92 -35.05 -3.06
C HIS A 364 6.80 -36.00 -3.52
N SER A 365 6.04 -35.63 -4.55
CA SER A 365 5.22 -36.56 -5.33
C SER A 365 5.28 -36.17 -6.80
N GLU A 366 5.64 -37.13 -7.66
CA GLU A 366 6.01 -36.92 -9.07
C GLU A 366 4.82 -36.68 -10.03
N ASP A 367 3.58 -36.55 -9.53
CA ASP A 367 2.38 -36.25 -10.32
C ASP A 367 1.56 -35.12 -9.67
N CYS A 368 2.01 -33.87 -9.81
CA CYS A 368 1.30 -32.69 -9.31
C CYS A 368 0.95 -31.75 -10.47
N GLY A 369 -0.35 -31.60 -10.78
CA GLY A 369 -0.88 -30.88 -11.94
C GLY A 369 -0.78 -29.35 -11.88
N ASP A 370 -1.59 -28.66 -12.69
CA ASP A 370 -1.59 -27.19 -12.89
C ASP A 370 -1.65 -26.36 -11.59
N GLU A 371 -2.27 -26.89 -10.54
CA GLU A 371 -2.37 -26.22 -9.23
C GLU A 371 -1.03 -26.11 -8.49
N CYS A 372 -0.17 -27.12 -8.62
CA CYS A 372 1.19 -27.07 -8.05
C CYS A 372 2.05 -26.04 -8.77
N THR A 373 1.89 -25.92 -10.08
CA THR A 373 2.59 -24.92 -10.90
C THR A 373 2.18 -23.51 -10.50
N LEU A 374 0.89 -23.24 -10.30
CA LEU A 374 0.39 -21.93 -9.87
C LEU A 374 0.96 -21.51 -8.51
N GLY A 375 0.89 -22.38 -7.50
CA GLY A 375 1.46 -22.10 -6.18
C GLY A 375 2.97 -21.84 -6.22
N THR A 376 3.66 -22.54 -7.13
CA THR A 376 5.10 -22.34 -7.36
C THR A 376 5.40 -20.98 -8.00
N ILE A 377 4.59 -20.54 -8.96
CA ILE A 377 4.71 -19.20 -9.57
C ILE A 377 4.56 -18.11 -8.50
N PHE A 378 3.49 -18.16 -7.70
CA PHE A 378 3.30 -17.17 -6.63
C PHE A 378 4.43 -17.20 -5.61
N SER A 379 4.91 -18.39 -5.23
CA SER A 379 6.01 -18.54 -4.28
C SER A 379 7.30 -17.90 -4.81
N PHE A 380 7.64 -18.15 -6.08
CA PHE A 380 8.80 -17.54 -6.72
C PHE A 380 8.68 -16.00 -6.77
N LEU A 381 7.52 -15.47 -7.16
CA LEU A 381 7.32 -14.03 -7.31
C LEU A 381 7.37 -13.30 -5.97
N VAL A 382 6.76 -13.84 -4.90
CA VAL A 382 6.88 -13.26 -3.55
C VAL A 382 8.31 -13.34 -3.05
N TRP A 383 9.01 -14.45 -3.32
CA TRP A 383 10.42 -14.58 -3.00
C TRP A 383 11.25 -13.48 -3.66
N ASP A 384 10.97 -13.16 -4.92
CA ASP A 384 11.66 -12.08 -5.62
C ASP A 384 11.32 -10.70 -5.07
N CYS A 385 10.06 -10.46 -4.68
CA CYS A 385 9.65 -9.26 -3.95
C CYS A 385 10.45 -9.08 -2.65
N LEU A 386 10.70 -10.16 -1.90
CA LEU A 386 11.51 -10.12 -0.67
C LEU A 386 12.96 -9.73 -0.96
N ALA A 387 13.54 -10.28 -2.02
CA ALA A 387 14.89 -9.95 -2.45
C ALA A 387 15.04 -8.46 -2.81
N GLU A 388 13.96 -7.79 -3.22
CA GLU A 388 13.96 -6.38 -3.59
C GLU A 388 13.59 -5.43 -2.43
N ALA A 389 12.71 -5.87 -1.51
CA ALA A 389 12.10 -4.99 -0.50
C ALA A 389 12.65 -5.13 0.93
N VAL A 390 13.39 -6.20 1.24
CA VAL A 390 13.83 -6.50 2.61
C VAL A 390 15.35 -6.48 2.73
N GLU A 391 15.89 -5.71 3.69
CA GLU A 391 17.35 -5.60 3.92
C GLU A 391 18.00 -6.97 4.15
N GLU A 392 17.44 -7.77 5.06
CA GLU A 392 17.91 -9.13 5.36
C GLU A 392 16.72 -10.10 5.38
N PRO A 393 16.35 -10.70 4.22
CA PRO A 393 15.25 -11.65 4.17
C PRO A 393 15.59 -12.88 5.01
N LYS A 394 14.77 -13.17 6.02
CA LYS A 394 14.96 -14.32 6.92
C LYS A 394 14.07 -15.46 6.44
N LEU A 395 14.49 -16.12 5.37
CA LEU A 395 13.75 -17.25 4.86
C LEU A 395 14.21 -18.54 5.53
N LYS A 396 13.28 -19.20 6.23
CA LYS A 396 13.38 -20.63 6.49
C LYS A 396 12.81 -21.35 5.26
N LEU A 397 13.56 -22.29 4.71
CA LEU A 397 13.06 -23.24 3.71
C LEU A 397 11.75 -23.84 4.26
N GLY A 398 10.64 -23.70 3.53
CA GLY A 398 9.32 -24.22 3.92
C GLY A 398 8.35 -23.26 4.62
N GLY A 399 8.66 -21.95 4.76
CA GLY A 399 7.80 -21.01 5.50
C GLY A 399 6.39 -20.73 4.93
N GLY A 400 6.03 -21.25 3.75
CA GLY A 400 4.76 -20.95 3.08
C GLY A 400 4.61 -19.49 2.63
N LEU A 401 3.62 -19.23 1.76
CA LEU A 401 3.35 -17.88 1.21
C LEU A 401 3.04 -16.85 2.31
N ALA A 402 2.28 -17.23 3.34
CA ALA A 402 1.89 -16.33 4.42
C ALA A 402 3.09 -15.78 5.21
N ALA A 403 4.09 -16.62 5.55
CA ALA A 403 5.28 -16.15 6.26
C ALA A 403 6.16 -15.27 5.37
N MET A 404 6.16 -15.50 4.05
CA MET A 404 6.84 -14.62 3.10
C MET A 404 6.16 -13.26 3.02
N LEU A 405 4.82 -13.20 2.93
CA LEU A 405 4.08 -11.94 2.97
C LEU A 405 4.31 -11.17 4.27
N GLN A 406 4.35 -11.86 5.42
CA GLN A 406 4.59 -11.23 6.72
C GLN A 406 5.89 -10.41 6.76
N GLN A 407 6.93 -10.83 6.03
CA GLN A 407 8.20 -10.11 5.98
C GLN A 407 8.16 -8.83 5.12
N LEU A 408 7.19 -8.73 4.19
CA LEU A 408 6.96 -7.55 3.36
C LEU A 408 6.16 -6.47 4.09
N TYR A 409 5.43 -6.81 5.15
CA TYR A 409 4.70 -5.83 5.95
C TYR A 409 5.62 -4.81 6.62
N GLY A 410 5.22 -3.54 6.60
CA GLY A 410 5.97 -2.44 7.20
C GLY A 410 7.20 -2.00 6.38
N ARG A 411 7.39 -2.53 5.17
CA ARG A 411 8.46 -2.09 4.26
C ARG A 411 8.00 -0.87 3.48
N ALA A 412 8.78 0.21 3.51
CA ALA A 412 8.41 1.50 2.89
C ALA A 412 8.08 1.41 1.40
N ARG A 413 8.65 0.43 0.67
CA ARG A 413 8.46 0.25 -0.77
C ARG A 413 7.27 -0.63 -1.16
N VAL A 414 6.63 -1.28 -0.20
CA VAL A 414 5.50 -2.19 -0.47
C VAL A 414 4.23 -1.64 0.16
N ASP A 415 3.23 -1.35 -0.67
CA ASP A 415 1.96 -0.83 -0.20
C ASP A 415 1.26 -1.88 0.69
N THR A 416 1.05 -1.51 1.96
CA THR A 416 0.42 -2.38 2.95
C THR A 416 -1.04 -2.72 2.59
N ALA A 417 -1.73 -1.86 1.84
CA ALA A 417 -3.08 -2.17 1.35
C ALA A 417 -3.06 -3.27 0.29
N LEU A 418 -2.07 -3.26 -0.62
CA LEU A 418 -1.90 -4.33 -1.62
C LEU A 418 -1.55 -5.67 -0.96
N LEU A 419 -0.69 -5.66 0.06
CA LEU A 419 -0.36 -6.89 0.81
C LEU A 419 -1.58 -7.48 1.51
N ARG A 420 -2.41 -6.65 2.15
CA ARG A 420 -3.66 -7.10 2.80
C ARG A 420 -4.66 -7.66 1.80
N GLU A 421 -4.80 -7.01 0.64
CA GLU A 421 -5.68 -7.51 -0.42
C GLU A 421 -5.18 -8.85 -0.96
N LEU A 422 -3.87 -8.99 -1.18
CA LEU A 422 -3.25 -10.23 -1.63
C LEU A 422 -3.48 -11.38 -0.63
N GLU A 423 -3.26 -11.11 0.65
CA GLU A 423 -3.51 -12.06 1.75
C GLU A 423 -5.00 -12.45 1.83
N GLN A 424 -5.90 -11.47 1.72
CA GLN A 424 -7.34 -11.72 1.68
C GLN A 424 -7.72 -12.61 0.50
N CYS A 425 -7.27 -12.28 -0.71
CA CYS A 425 -7.54 -13.05 -1.92
C CYS A 425 -7.07 -14.51 -1.81
N TRP A 426 -5.90 -14.75 -1.22
CA TRP A 426 -5.38 -16.10 -1.02
C TRP A 426 -6.10 -16.85 0.10
N SER A 427 -6.52 -16.16 1.16
CA SER A 427 -7.27 -16.77 2.27
C SER A 427 -8.70 -17.18 1.87
N GLU A 428 -9.37 -16.37 1.06
CA GLU A 428 -10.73 -16.64 0.58
C GLU A 428 -10.73 -17.69 -0.55
N GLY A 429 -9.65 -17.74 -1.33
CA GLY A 429 -9.51 -18.65 -2.45
C GLY A 429 -10.57 -18.46 -3.53
N GLY A 430 -10.69 -19.43 -4.44
CA GLY A 430 -11.59 -19.34 -5.59
C GLY A 430 -10.99 -18.57 -6.77
N THR A 431 -11.55 -18.80 -7.96
CA THR A 431 -10.97 -18.28 -9.21
C THR A 431 -10.95 -16.75 -9.26
N GLU A 432 -12.04 -16.06 -8.94
CA GLU A 432 -12.11 -14.60 -9.01
C GLU A 432 -11.10 -13.93 -8.07
N ASN A 433 -10.97 -14.43 -6.85
CA ASN A 433 -9.99 -13.92 -5.88
C ASN A 433 -8.56 -14.22 -6.33
N LEU A 434 -8.29 -15.36 -6.96
CA LEU A 434 -6.97 -15.65 -7.50
C LEU A 434 -6.64 -14.81 -8.74
N LEU A 435 -7.61 -14.50 -9.59
CA LEU A 435 -7.45 -13.52 -10.67
C LEU A 435 -7.22 -12.11 -10.10
N GLN A 436 -7.86 -11.75 -9.00
CA GLN A 436 -7.56 -10.50 -8.31
C GLN A 436 -6.15 -10.50 -7.72
N SER A 437 -5.70 -11.62 -7.14
CA SER A 437 -4.34 -11.77 -6.61
C SER A 437 -3.27 -11.56 -7.69
N VAL A 438 -3.54 -11.97 -8.93
CA VAL A 438 -2.69 -11.71 -10.10
C VAL A 438 -2.55 -10.21 -10.34
N ARG A 439 -3.64 -9.43 -10.34
CA ARG A 439 -3.60 -7.97 -10.55
C ARG A 439 -2.86 -7.25 -9.41
N VAL A 440 -3.16 -7.64 -8.18
CA VAL A 440 -2.54 -7.07 -6.97
C VAL A 440 -1.03 -7.33 -6.97
N LEU A 441 -0.62 -8.58 -7.22
CA LEU A 441 0.79 -8.95 -7.29
C LEU A 441 1.50 -8.27 -8.47
N ALA A 442 0.83 -8.11 -9.62
CA ALA A 442 1.37 -7.38 -10.75
C ALA A 442 1.69 -5.92 -10.38
N GLN A 443 0.81 -5.24 -9.64
CA GLN A 443 1.09 -3.88 -9.17
C GLN A 443 2.26 -3.82 -8.19
N ILE A 444 2.38 -4.79 -7.28
CA ILE A 444 3.53 -4.89 -6.38
C ILE A 444 4.84 -5.07 -7.17
N LEU A 445 4.85 -5.95 -8.18
CA LEU A 445 6.02 -6.17 -9.04
C LEU A 445 6.41 -4.91 -9.82
N ARG A 446 5.42 -4.18 -10.37
CA ARG A 446 5.66 -2.89 -11.04
C ARG A 446 6.28 -1.86 -10.09
N ASP A 447 5.81 -1.83 -8.85
CA ASP A 447 6.33 -0.93 -7.82
C ASP A 447 7.72 -1.34 -7.34
N LEU A 448 8.13 -2.59 -7.44
CA LEU A 448 9.45 -3.05 -6.99
C LEU A 448 10.52 -3.04 -8.08
N HIS A 449 10.17 -3.17 -9.36
CA HIS A 449 11.12 -3.35 -10.46
C HIS A 449 11.10 -2.23 -11.53
N PRO A 450 11.36 -0.95 -11.17
CA PRO A 450 11.53 0.10 -12.18
C PRO A 450 12.83 -0.13 -12.98
N LEU A 451 12.87 0.36 -14.22
CA LEU A 451 14.03 0.26 -15.12
C LEU A 451 15.19 1.09 -14.59
N ASP A 452 14.95 2.39 -14.40
CA ASP A 452 15.93 3.26 -13.76
C ASP A 452 15.79 3.13 -12.24
N ALA A 453 16.92 2.94 -11.58
CA ALA A 453 17.04 3.11 -10.12
C ALA A 453 16.98 4.61 -9.72
N SER A 454 16.39 5.45 -10.59
CA SER A 454 16.22 6.87 -10.35
C SER A 454 15.40 7.10 -9.10
N LEU A 455 15.62 8.27 -8.50
CA LEU A 455 14.92 8.66 -7.29
C LEU A 455 13.45 8.83 -7.63
N ARG A 456 12.59 8.00 -7.02
CA ARG A 456 11.15 8.22 -7.10
C ARG A 456 10.80 9.41 -6.25
N LEU A 457 10.08 10.35 -6.85
CA LEU A 457 9.63 11.57 -6.20
C LEU A 457 8.19 11.40 -5.72
N SER A 458 7.92 11.76 -4.47
CA SER A 458 6.55 11.87 -3.98
C SER A 458 5.81 13.02 -4.66
N SER A 459 4.48 13.02 -4.58
CA SER A 459 3.71 14.24 -4.85
C SER A 459 4.18 15.33 -3.87
N PRO A 460 4.38 16.58 -4.33
CA PRO A 460 4.92 17.63 -3.47
C PRO A 460 3.90 18.05 -2.41
N VAL A 461 4.35 18.15 -1.16
CA VAL A 461 3.60 18.77 -0.05
C VAL A 461 4.30 20.07 0.29
N GLU A 462 3.68 21.22 0.02
CA GLU A 462 4.31 22.55 0.21
C GLU A 462 5.67 22.68 -0.50
N GLY A 463 5.81 22.12 -1.70
CA GLY A 463 7.07 22.14 -2.47
C GLY A 463 8.12 21.11 -2.01
N LEU A 464 7.84 20.30 -1.00
CA LEU A 464 8.71 19.22 -0.55
C LEU A 464 8.46 17.93 -1.34
N TYR A 465 9.48 17.47 -2.05
CA TYR A 465 9.53 16.18 -2.71
C TYR A 465 10.31 15.22 -1.83
N SER A 466 9.66 14.17 -1.32
CA SER A 466 10.38 13.06 -0.69
C SER A 466 10.97 12.18 -1.78
N CYS A 467 12.20 11.75 -1.59
CA CYS A 467 12.91 10.94 -2.56
C CYS A 467 13.08 9.52 -1.99
N SER A 468 12.73 8.52 -2.80
CA SER A 468 12.94 7.13 -2.44
C SER A 468 13.78 6.44 -3.52
N THR A 469 14.85 5.78 -3.10
CA THR A 469 15.70 4.94 -3.97
C THR A 469 15.30 3.47 -3.88
N GLN A 470 15.84 2.67 -4.79
CA GLN A 470 15.89 1.22 -4.58
C GLN A 470 16.66 0.89 -3.31
N LEU A 471 16.31 -0.24 -2.70
CA LEU A 471 16.98 -0.71 -1.50
C LEU A 471 18.45 -1.03 -1.82
N HIS A 472 19.35 -0.25 -1.24
CA HIS A 472 20.78 -0.44 -1.41
C HIS A 472 21.40 -1.04 -0.15
N ARG A 473 22.02 -2.23 -0.27
CA ARG A 473 22.64 -2.93 0.86
C ARG A 473 24.14 -2.72 0.82
N VAL A 474 24.63 -1.91 1.76
CA VAL A 474 26.06 -1.70 1.91
C VAL A 474 26.68 -2.90 2.63
N THR A 475 27.72 -3.47 2.02
CA THR A 475 28.43 -4.65 2.46
C THR A 475 29.95 -4.41 2.52
N SER A 476 30.67 -5.37 3.08
CA SER A 476 32.14 -5.38 3.07
C SER A 476 32.74 -5.94 1.78
N PHE A 477 31.89 -6.41 0.85
CA PHE A 477 32.33 -6.99 -0.41
C PHE A 477 33.13 -5.97 -1.23
N GLN A 478 34.20 -6.43 -1.88
CA GLN A 478 35.08 -5.56 -2.67
C GLN A 478 34.94 -5.80 -4.17
N GLY A 479 34.17 -6.81 -4.57
CA GLY A 479 34.13 -7.30 -5.94
C GLY A 479 35.26 -8.26 -6.30
N VAL A 480 35.17 -8.77 -7.52
CA VAL A 480 36.08 -9.68 -8.19
C VAL A 480 36.50 -9.05 -9.51
N SER A 481 37.78 -9.12 -9.86
CA SER A 481 38.26 -8.54 -11.12
C SER A 481 37.54 -9.14 -12.33
N THR A 482 37.20 -8.30 -13.32
CA THR A 482 36.55 -8.73 -14.57
C THR A 482 37.33 -9.81 -15.31
N ARG A 483 38.67 -9.82 -15.17
CA ARG A 483 39.54 -10.85 -15.75
C ARG A 483 39.31 -12.22 -15.12
N VAL A 484 39.13 -12.28 -13.79
CA VAL A 484 38.84 -13.53 -13.07
C VAL A 484 37.46 -14.05 -13.45
N ILE A 485 36.45 -13.18 -13.43
CA ILE A 485 35.08 -13.50 -13.87
C ILE A 485 35.11 -14.10 -15.27
N ARG A 486 35.74 -13.41 -16.23
CA ARG A 486 35.84 -13.88 -17.63
C ARG A 486 36.61 -15.20 -17.75
N LYS A 487 37.71 -15.36 -17.01
CA LYS A 487 38.49 -16.62 -17.03
C LYS A 487 37.65 -17.80 -16.58
N VAL A 488 36.84 -17.61 -15.54
CA VAL A 488 35.98 -18.67 -15.00
C VAL A 488 34.86 -19.01 -15.97
N LEU A 489 34.16 -18.02 -16.51
CA LEU A 489 33.09 -18.25 -17.50
C LEU A 489 33.62 -18.95 -18.76
N ASN A 490 34.79 -18.55 -19.26
CA ASN A 490 35.40 -19.16 -20.45
C ASN A 490 35.96 -20.58 -20.22
N SER A 491 36.15 -20.98 -18.96
CA SER A 491 36.68 -22.31 -18.61
C SER A 491 35.59 -23.38 -18.51
N VAL A 492 34.32 -23.01 -18.68
CA VAL A 492 33.19 -23.95 -18.64
C VAL A 492 33.18 -24.74 -19.95
N LEU A 493 33.54 -26.01 -19.86
CA LEU A 493 33.42 -26.95 -20.97
C LEU A 493 31.93 -27.25 -21.20
N ALA A 494 31.51 -27.28 -22.47
CA ALA A 494 30.16 -27.72 -22.82
C ALA A 494 29.94 -29.15 -22.29
N ALA A 495 28.79 -29.36 -21.63
CA ALA A 495 28.44 -30.66 -21.05
C ALA A 495 28.46 -31.76 -22.13
N SER A 496 28.94 -32.96 -21.78
CA SER A 496 28.76 -34.12 -22.66
C SER A 496 27.26 -34.42 -22.77
N THR A 497 26.74 -34.41 -23.98
CA THR A 497 25.32 -34.34 -24.38
C THR A 497 24.41 -35.50 -23.96
N GLN A 498 24.85 -36.43 -23.10
CA GLN A 498 24.15 -37.69 -22.85
C GLN A 498 23.23 -37.73 -21.61
N GLN A 499 23.23 -36.73 -20.71
CA GLN A 499 22.46 -36.80 -19.45
C GLN A 499 21.19 -35.92 -19.39
N ASP A 500 21.06 -34.87 -20.22
CA ASP A 500 19.93 -33.92 -20.10
C ASP A 500 18.81 -34.24 -21.10
N ALA A 501 17.62 -34.54 -20.58
CA ALA A 501 16.46 -34.99 -21.37
C ALA A 501 15.81 -33.88 -22.23
N SER A 502 16.03 -32.60 -21.94
CA SER A 502 15.43 -31.48 -22.71
C SER A 502 16.40 -30.29 -22.89
N PRO A 503 16.21 -29.45 -23.94
CA PRO A 503 17.02 -28.24 -24.14
C PRO A 503 16.97 -27.27 -22.96
N ARG A 504 15.81 -27.16 -22.30
CA ARG A 504 15.62 -26.32 -21.10
C ARG A 504 16.36 -26.87 -19.89
N ALA A 505 16.37 -28.19 -19.70
CA ALA A 505 17.15 -28.84 -18.64
C ALA A 505 18.65 -28.56 -18.79
N ARG A 506 19.16 -28.62 -20.03
CA ARG A 506 20.54 -28.28 -20.36
C ARG A 506 20.86 -26.82 -20.04
N GLN A 507 20.01 -25.88 -20.47
CA GLN A 507 20.19 -24.45 -20.19
C GLN A 507 20.19 -24.14 -18.69
N TYR A 508 19.27 -24.73 -17.93
CA TYR A 508 19.21 -24.56 -16.48
C TYR A 508 20.47 -25.12 -15.80
N ARG A 509 20.92 -26.31 -16.22
CA ARG A 509 22.17 -26.91 -15.73
C ARG A 509 23.36 -25.99 -16.01
N GLU A 510 23.47 -25.46 -17.22
CA GLU A 510 24.54 -24.53 -17.60
C GLU A 510 24.54 -23.29 -16.70
N VAL A 511 23.39 -22.65 -16.50
CA VAL A 511 23.24 -21.51 -15.59
C VAL A 511 23.71 -21.86 -14.16
N CYS A 512 23.29 -23.02 -13.63
CA CYS A 512 23.73 -23.49 -12.31
C CYS A 512 25.25 -23.68 -12.24
N VAL A 513 25.89 -24.24 -13.27
CA VAL A 513 27.35 -24.41 -13.33
C VAL A 513 28.05 -23.06 -13.35
N TYR A 514 27.57 -22.09 -14.14
CA TYR A 514 28.14 -20.75 -14.17
C TYR A 514 28.04 -20.07 -12.80
N VAL A 515 26.87 -20.13 -12.16
CA VAL A 515 26.66 -19.59 -10.81
C VAL A 515 27.62 -20.24 -9.81
N ALA A 516 27.66 -21.58 -9.73
CA ALA A 516 28.53 -22.31 -8.81
C ALA A 516 30.00 -21.86 -8.93
N ARG A 517 30.52 -21.82 -10.16
CA ARG A 517 31.91 -21.41 -10.40
C ARG A 517 32.17 -19.94 -10.09
N LEU A 518 31.20 -19.05 -10.34
CA LEU A 518 31.33 -17.64 -9.95
C LEU A 518 31.40 -17.50 -8.42
N LEU A 519 30.58 -18.24 -7.68
CA LEU A 519 30.59 -18.22 -6.23
C LEU A 519 31.91 -18.78 -5.65
N ASP A 520 32.48 -19.82 -6.26
CA ASP A 520 33.82 -20.33 -5.89
C ASP A 520 34.92 -19.25 -6.00
N THR A 521 34.74 -18.21 -6.83
CA THR A 521 35.72 -17.10 -6.92
C THR A 521 35.66 -16.11 -5.77
N VAL A 522 34.54 -16.08 -5.05
CA VAL A 522 34.31 -15.18 -3.90
C VAL A 522 34.92 -15.77 -2.62
N GLN A 523 35.04 -17.10 -2.54
CA GLN A 523 35.61 -17.77 -1.37
C GLN A 523 37.13 -17.56 -1.26
N GLU A 524 37.63 -17.46 -0.03
CA GLU A 524 39.08 -17.37 0.25
C GLU A 524 39.80 -18.70 -0.07
N GLU A 525 39.18 -19.83 0.30
CA GLU A 525 39.66 -21.16 -0.03
C GLU A 525 39.15 -21.57 -1.42
N LYS A 526 40.03 -21.51 -2.42
CA LYS A 526 39.69 -21.87 -3.80
C LYS A 526 39.51 -23.38 -3.94
N SER A 527 38.27 -23.85 -3.82
CA SER A 527 37.86 -25.19 -4.20
C SER A 527 37.56 -25.18 -5.71
N VAL A 528 38.45 -25.73 -6.54
CA VAL A 528 38.14 -25.93 -7.97
C VAL A 528 37.45 -27.27 -8.11
N ARG A 529 36.12 -27.26 -8.08
CA ARG A 529 35.31 -28.44 -8.39
C ARG A 529 35.03 -28.54 -9.89
N ASP A 530 35.17 -29.74 -10.43
CA ASP A 530 34.74 -30.02 -11.79
C ASP A 530 33.26 -30.47 -11.80
N PHE A 531 32.41 -29.66 -12.42
CA PHE A 531 30.99 -29.94 -12.59
C PHE A 531 30.65 -30.64 -13.91
N ALA A 532 31.63 -30.97 -14.75
CA ALA A 532 31.39 -31.53 -16.09
C ALA A 532 30.41 -32.71 -16.08
N ASN A 533 30.55 -33.62 -15.09
CA ASN A 533 29.72 -34.82 -14.91
C ASN A 533 28.74 -34.75 -13.72
N SER A 534 28.56 -33.57 -13.12
CA SER A 534 27.65 -33.42 -11.98
C SER A 534 26.19 -33.30 -12.44
N SER A 535 25.28 -33.94 -11.70
CA SER A 535 23.83 -33.73 -11.85
C SER A 535 23.42 -32.35 -11.35
N VAL A 536 22.27 -31.85 -11.82
CA VAL A 536 21.69 -30.57 -11.37
C VAL A 536 21.55 -30.52 -9.85
N ALA A 537 21.05 -31.60 -9.22
CA ALA A 537 20.90 -31.68 -7.77
C ALA A 537 22.25 -31.56 -7.02
N GLN A 538 23.32 -32.15 -7.54
CA GLN A 538 24.66 -32.01 -6.96
C GLN A 538 25.19 -30.59 -7.09
N ILE A 539 24.93 -29.93 -8.23
CA ILE A 539 25.36 -28.55 -8.48
C ILE A 539 24.58 -27.59 -7.56
N THR A 540 23.25 -27.69 -7.49
CA THR A 540 22.44 -26.83 -6.63
C THR A 540 22.73 -27.06 -5.15
N GLN A 541 22.99 -28.30 -4.72
CA GLN A 541 23.44 -28.58 -3.36
C GLN A 541 24.79 -27.92 -3.06
N HIS A 542 25.72 -27.92 -4.00
CA HIS A 542 26.98 -27.22 -3.84
C HIS A 542 26.79 -25.70 -3.74
N ILE A 543 25.93 -25.10 -4.58
CA ILE A 543 25.58 -23.66 -4.48
C ILE A 543 25.06 -23.32 -3.08
N ARG A 544 24.10 -24.11 -2.56
CA ARG A 544 23.55 -23.91 -1.21
C ARG A 544 24.62 -23.99 -0.13
N LEU A 545 25.54 -24.97 -0.22
CA LEU A 545 26.65 -25.11 0.72
C LEU A 545 27.60 -23.89 0.66
N VAL A 546 27.95 -23.42 -0.53
CA VAL A 546 28.81 -22.25 -0.72
C VAL A 546 28.17 -21.00 -0.12
N LEU A 547 26.88 -20.78 -0.41
CA LEU A 547 26.10 -19.64 0.09
C LEU A 547 25.86 -19.66 1.60
N SER A 548 26.01 -20.81 2.26
CA SER A 548 25.96 -20.93 3.73
C SER A 548 27.28 -20.53 4.41
N GLY A 549 28.34 -20.30 3.65
CA GLY A 549 29.66 -19.93 4.15
C GLY A 549 29.74 -18.47 4.64
N PRO A 550 30.78 -18.14 5.43
CA PRO A 550 30.91 -16.82 6.05
C PRO A 550 31.10 -15.68 5.04
N ALA A 551 31.62 -15.95 3.83
CA ALA A 551 31.77 -14.96 2.77
C ALA A 551 30.43 -14.41 2.24
N PHE A 552 29.31 -15.09 2.54
CA PHE A 552 27.98 -14.76 2.05
C PHE A 552 27.00 -14.37 3.15
N ASN A 553 27.51 -14.00 4.33
CA ASN A 553 26.66 -13.40 5.37
C ASN A 553 26.21 -11.98 4.95
N SER A 554 25.17 -11.46 5.61
CA SER A 554 24.53 -10.17 5.25
C SER A 554 25.43 -8.94 5.36
N GLN A 555 26.55 -9.02 6.10
CA GLN A 555 27.55 -7.95 6.16
C GLN A 555 28.63 -8.10 5.07
N ALA A 556 28.79 -9.30 4.52
CA ALA A 556 29.84 -9.63 3.55
C ALA A 556 29.35 -9.68 2.10
N PHE A 557 28.05 -9.86 1.87
CA PHE A 557 27.48 -10.02 0.55
C PHE A 557 26.03 -9.53 0.52
N ASP A 558 25.56 -9.04 -0.63
CA ASP A 558 24.20 -8.50 -0.76
C ASP A 558 23.16 -9.61 -0.53
N ALA A 559 22.33 -9.41 0.50
CA ALA A 559 21.33 -10.38 0.89
C ALA A 559 20.22 -10.57 -0.17
N GLY A 560 19.90 -9.56 -0.99
CA GLY A 560 18.97 -9.67 -2.10
C GLY A 560 19.52 -10.56 -3.22
N VAL A 561 20.79 -10.34 -3.61
CA VAL A 561 21.49 -11.22 -4.57
C VAL A 561 21.56 -12.64 -4.03
N TRP A 562 21.94 -12.82 -2.77
CA TRP A 562 21.92 -14.12 -2.10
C TRP A 562 20.55 -14.80 -2.20
N ASN A 563 19.45 -14.08 -1.95
CA ASN A 563 18.11 -14.62 -2.00
C ASN A 563 17.69 -15.06 -3.42
N ARG A 564 18.07 -14.31 -4.46
CA ARG A 564 17.84 -14.71 -5.86
C ARG A 564 18.64 -15.95 -6.24
N LEU A 565 19.86 -16.11 -5.71
CA LEU A 565 20.64 -17.32 -5.94
C LEU A 565 20.04 -18.53 -5.22
N MET A 566 19.45 -18.33 -4.03
CA MET A 566 18.72 -19.40 -3.34
C MET A 566 17.47 -19.81 -4.11
N SER A 567 16.71 -18.85 -4.67
CA SER A 567 15.53 -19.17 -5.50
C SER A 567 15.92 -19.96 -6.76
N LEU A 568 17.08 -19.67 -7.36
CA LEU A 568 17.62 -20.46 -8.46
C LEU A 568 17.81 -21.94 -8.11
N THR A 569 18.19 -22.25 -6.86
CA THR A 569 18.34 -23.65 -6.41
C THR A 569 17.01 -24.33 -6.08
N GLU A 570 16.00 -23.54 -5.74
CA GLU A 570 14.70 -24.02 -5.28
C GLU A 570 13.72 -24.27 -6.42
N PHE A 571 13.71 -23.38 -7.42
CA PHE A 571 12.74 -23.39 -8.50
C PHE A 571 13.35 -23.87 -9.81
N ASN A 572 13.17 -25.15 -10.15
CA ASN A 572 13.72 -25.74 -11.37
C ASN A 572 12.79 -25.52 -12.59
N PRO A 573 13.14 -24.65 -13.56
CA PRO A 573 12.27 -24.31 -14.69
C PRO A 573 12.07 -25.49 -15.67
N ALA A 574 13.00 -26.45 -15.69
CA ALA A 574 12.89 -27.61 -16.56
C ALA A 574 11.84 -28.61 -16.05
N GLN A 575 11.73 -28.77 -14.72
CA GLN A 575 10.70 -29.59 -14.09
C GLN A 575 9.33 -28.92 -14.15
N LEU A 576 9.28 -27.59 -13.97
CA LEU A 576 8.03 -26.83 -13.93
C LEU A 576 7.44 -26.50 -15.30
N GLY A 577 8.21 -26.66 -16.38
CA GLY A 577 7.72 -26.32 -17.72
C GLY A 577 7.62 -24.81 -18.01
N LEU A 578 8.09 -23.94 -17.10
CA LEU A 578 7.93 -22.48 -17.18
C LEU A 578 9.06 -21.80 -17.95
N GLY A 579 8.74 -21.22 -19.12
CA GLY A 579 9.69 -20.49 -19.97
C GLY A 579 10.21 -19.19 -19.35
N PRO A 580 9.34 -18.28 -18.88
CA PRO A 580 9.75 -17.02 -18.26
C PRO A 580 10.63 -17.23 -17.01
N LEU A 581 10.41 -18.30 -16.24
CA LEU A 581 11.26 -18.64 -15.10
C LEU A 581 12.70 -18.96 -15.51
N MET A 582 12.91 -19.63 -16.65
CA MET A 582 14.26 -19.86 -17.17
C MET A 582 14.95 -18.53 -17.52
N GLN A 583 14.20 -17.57 -18.10
CA GLN A 583 14.72 -16.23 -18.42
C GLN A 583 15.08 -15.46 -17.15
N LEU A 584 14.26 -15.55 -16.09
CA LEU A 584 14.56 -14.96 -14.78
C LEU A 584 15.82 -15.54 -14.13
N HIS A 585 16.11 -16.83 -14.33
CA HIS A 585 17.36 -17.43 -13.85
C HIS A 585 18.57 -17.01 -14.67
N GLN A 586 18.41 -16.77 -15.98
CA GLN A 586 19.46 -16.16 -16.80
C GLN A 586 19.73 -14.73 -16.36
N GLU A 587 18.70 -13.96 -16.06
CA GLU A 587 18.84 -12.61 -15.52
C GLU A 587 19.52 -12.62 -14.15
N THR A 588 19.20 -13.58 -13.30
CA THR A 588 19.89 -13.77 -12.01
C THR A 588 21.39 -14.03 -12.17
N LEU A 589 21.80 -14.77 -13.22
CA LEU A 589 23.21 -14.94 -13.57
C LEU A 589 23.85 -13.64 -14.10
N SER A 590 23.13 -12.88 -14.93
CA SER A 590 23.57 -11.57 -15.42
C SER A 590 23.78 -10.57 -14.27
N ASP A 591 22.81 -10.48 -13.37
CA ASP A 591 22.84 -9.66 -12.15
C ASP A 591 24.03 -10.07 -11.27
N LEU A 592 24.22 -11.37 -11.02
CA LEU A 592 25.37 -11.86 -10.26
C LEU A 592 26.69 -11.43 -10.92
N LYS A 593 26.81 -11.60 -12.24
CA LYS A 593 28.03 -11.20 -12.97
C LYS A 593 28.29 -9.70 -12.87
N GLN A 594 27.24 -8.87 -12.88
CA GLN A 594 27.37 -7.42 -12.72
C GLN A 594 27.77 -7.07 -11.29
N TYR A 595 27.06 -7.62 -10.30
CA TYR A 595 27.34 -7.44 -8.88
C TYR A 595 28.77 -7.87 -8.52
N LEU A 596 29.27 -8.97 -9.07
CA LEU A 596 30.63 -9.42 -8.76
C LEU A 596 31.72 -8.47 -9.26
N GLN A 597 31.43 -7.45 -10.07
CA GLN A 597 32.47 -6.52 -10.54
C GLN A 597 32.97 -5.62 -9.41
N LEU A 598 34.24 -5.22 -9.50
CA LEU A 598 34.83 -4.22 -8.60
C LEU A 598 34.05 -2.90 -8.71
N GLY A 599 33.75 -2.29 -7.56
CA GLY A 599 33.18 -0.95 -7.50
C GLY A 599 32.80 -0.52 -6.09
N GLU A 600 32.78 0.79 -5.86
CA GLU A 600 32.49 1.38 -4.54
C GLU A 600 31.03 1.23 -4.11
N TYR A 601 30.14 0.97 -5.07
CA TYR A 601 28.72 0.71 -4.82
C TYR A 601 28.49 -0.51 -3.92
N HIS A 602 29.48 -1.36 -3.65
CA HIS A 602 29.34 -2.40 -2.63
C HIS A 602 29.36 -1.85 -1.21
N SER A 603 30.24 -0.88 -0.98
CA SER A 603 30.62 -0.40 0.36
C SER A 603 30.19 1.03 0.65
N PHE A 604 29.49 1.69 -0.28
CA PHE A 604 29.06 3.07 -0.09
C PHE A 604 27.84 3.45 -0.94
N HIS A 605 26.97 4.30 -0.40
CA HIS A 605 25.81 4.85 -1.09
C HIS A 605 25.43 6.24 -0.56
N PHE A 606 25.18 7.18 -1.48
CA PHE A 606 24.53 8.45 -1.16
C PHE A 606 23.01 8.27 -1.20
N ILE A 607 22.34 8.72 -0.13
CA ILE A 607 20.88 8.68 -0.01
C ILE A 607 20.37 10.10 -0.03
N LEU A 608 19.73 10.47 -1.13
CA LEU A 608 19.00 11.72 -1.25
C LEU A 608 17.61 11.52 -0.65
N GLU A 609 17.33 12.22 0.46
CA GLU A 609 16.11 12.00 1.26
C GLU A 609 14.95 12.87 0.77
N SER A 610 15.23 14.13 0.43
CA SER A 610 14.20 15.05 -0.03
C SER A 610 14.76 16.26 -0.75
N VAL A 611 13.94 16.86 -1.61
CA VAL A 611 14.19 18.16 -2.25
C VAL A 611 13.06 19.12 -1.89
N GLN A 612 13.38 20.24 -1.26
CA GLN A 612 12.43 21.32 -0.98
C GLN A 612 12.61 22.42 -2.02
N MET A 613 11.62 22.59 -2.89
CA MET A 613 11.58 23.73 -3.80
C MET A 613 11.27 25.01 -3.03
N LEU A 614 11.95 26.10 -3.38
CA LEU A 614 11.69 27.45 -2.87
C LEU A 614 10.97 28.24 -3.97
N GLY A 615 9.77 28.74 -3.67
CA GLY A 615 8.90 29.41 -4.64
C GLY A 615 8.05 28.48 -5.52
N SER A 616 7.71 28.96 -6.73
CA SER A 616 6.81 28.29 -7.70
C SER A 616 7.38 27.15 -8.55
N PRO A 617 8.72 27.07 -8.83
CA PRO A 617 9.25 26.03 -9.70
C PRO A 617 9.01 24.63 -9.15
N ARG A 618 8.89 23.66 -10.07
CA ARG A 618 8.62 22.25 -9.71
C ARG A 618 9.81 21.37 -10.08
N LEU A 619 10.08 20.40 -9.23
CA LEU A 619 11.02 19.34 -9.54
C LEU A 619 10.37 18.33 -10.50
N ILE A 620 11.07 18.01 -11.58
CA ILE A 620 10.64 17.05 -12.61
C ILE A 620 11.31 15.70 -12.36
N SER A 621 12.65 15.67 -12.23
CA SER A 621 13.40 14.44 -11.99
C SER A 621 14.74 14.68 -11.30
N VAL A 622 15.25 13.63 -10.65
CA VAL A 622 16.60 13.59 -10.09
C VAL A 622 17.25 12.25 -10.43
N ASN A 623 18.40 12.31 -11.09
CA ASN A 623 19.09 11.13 -11.61
C ASN A 623 20.56 11.14 -11.18
N SER A 624 21.09 10.00 -10.75
CA SER A 624 22.54 9.84 -10.62
C SER A 624 23.16 9.66 -12.01
N ALA A 625 24.16 10.48 -12.34
CA ALA A 625 24.80 10.43 -13.65
C ALA A 625 25.81 9.28 -13.75
N ARG A 626 26.58 9.07 -12.69
CA ARG A 626 27.58 8.02 -12.54
C ARG A 626 27.62 7.70 -11.05
N GLY A 627 27.34 6.44 -10.68
CA GLY A 627 27.36 5.98 -9.28
C GLY A 627 28.68 6.25 -8.56
N PRO A 628 28.80 5.89 -7.27
CA PRO A 628 29.87 6.37 -6.40
C PRO A 628 31.26 6.02 -6.92
N VAL A 629 32.18 6.99 -6.88
CA VAL A 629 33.57 6.89 -7.31
C VAL A 629 34.51 7.25 -6.17
N ALA A 630 35.52 6.42 -5.92
CA ALA A 630 36.55 6.71 -4.94
C ALA A 630 37.47 7.86 -5.39
N ILE A 631 37.80 8.74 -4.44
CA ILE A 631 38.78 9.81 -4.54
C ILE A 631 39.76 9.69 -3.37
N ASP A 632 40.90 10.40 -3.41
CA ASP A 632 42.03 10.24 -2.47
C ASP A 632 41.63 9.97 -1.00
N ASP A 633 40.73 10.79 -0.46
CA ASP A 633 40.29 10.75 0.95
C ASP A 633 38.76 10.56 1.08
N GLY A 634 38.09 10.02 0.07
CA GLY A 634 36.62 10.10 0.03
C GLY A 634 35.94 9.38 -1.13
N ILE A 635 34.66 9.67 -1.28
CA ILE A 635 33.81 9.15 -2.37
C ILE A 635 33.00 10.31 -2.94
N GLU A 636 32.81 10.33 -4.26
CA GLU A 636 31.99 11.33 -4.95
C GLU A 636 30.94 10.70 -5.87
N GLU A 637 29.83 11.39 -6.07
CA GLU A 637 28.75 11.01 -6.98
C GLU A 637 28.10 12.26 -7.57
N ASN A 638 27.79 12.23 -8.86
CA ASN A 638 27.14 13.33 -9.56
C ASN A 638 25.63 13.08 -9.69
N PHE A 639 24.83 14.07 -9.32
CA PHE A 639 23.37 14.07 -9.47
C PHE A 639 22.94 15.18 -10.42
N SER A 640 22.09 14.80 -11.39
CA SER A 640 21.41 15.70 -12.30
C SER A 640 20.00 15.99 -11.79
N PHE A 641 19.64 17.27 -11.72
CA PHE A 641 18.33 17.75 -11.31
C PHE A 641 17.67 18.43 -12.50
N LYS A 642 16.39 18.11 -12.72
CA LYS A 642 15.55 18.75 -13.74
C LYS A 642 14.37 19.44 -13.08
N THR A 643 14.18 20.72 -13.37
CA THR A 643 13.08 21.56 -12.89
C THR A 643 12.26 22.10 -14.04
N SER A 644 11.05 22.60 -13.76
CA SER A 644 10.18 23.19 -14.78
C SER A 644 10.73 24.49 -15.37
N GLU A 645 11.51 25.22 -14.58
CA GLU A 645 12.08 26.53 -14.90
C GLU A 645 13.28 26.77 -13.96
N PRO A 646 14.10 27.84 -14.17
CA PRO A 646 15.16 28.21 -13.24
C PRO A 646 14.64 28.30 -11.80
N ALA A 647 15.37 27.71 -10.86
CA ALA A 647 14.85 27.45 -9.52
C ALA A 647 15.92 27.55 -8.44
N CYS A 648 15.46 27.76 -7.21
CA CYS A 648 16.26 27.60 -5.99
C CYS A 648 15.62 26.52 -5.13
N PHE A 649 16.42 25.59 -4.61
CA PHE A 649 15.90 24.47 -3.83
C PHE A 649 16.93 23.93 -2.84
N LEU A 650 16.45 23.33 -1.76
CA LEU A 650 17.26 22.66 -0.74
C LEU A 650 17.24 21.16 -0.99
N VAL A 651 18.42 20.55 -1.05
CA VAL A 651 18.58 19.10 -1.12
C VAL A 651 19.04 18.58 0.23
N ARG A 652 18.30 17.63 0.77
CA ARG A 652 18.63 16.90 2.00
C ARG A 652 19.19 15.54 1.62
N LEU A 653 20.38 15.21 2.09
CA LEU A 653 21.02 13.93 1.86
C LEU A 653 21.83 13.43 3.05
N HIS A 654 22.08 12.13 3.08
CA HIS A 654 23.08 11.50 3.93
C HIS A 654 23.86 10.46 3.12
N CYS A 655 24.89 9.87 3.71
CA CYS A 655 25.53 8.71 3.12
C CYS A 655 25.64 7.56 4.12
N ILE A 656 25.60 6.34 3.59
CA ILE A 656 25.89 5.11 4.30
C ILE A 656 27.12 4.47 3.68
N GLY A 657 27.96 3.86 4.53
CA GLY A 657 29.14 3.16 4.06
C GLY A 657 29.58 2.04 4.98
N TYR A 658 30.57 1.27 4.55
CA TYR A 658 31.17 0.20 5.33
C TYR A 658 32.69 0.32 5.35
N VAL A 659 33.29 0.26 6.54
CA VAL A 659 34.75 0.19 6.71
C VAL A 659 35.10 -1.04 7.52
N LYS A 660 36.04 -1.87 7.03
CA LYS A 660 36.44 -3.13 7.70
C LYS A 660 36.74 -2.99 9.20
N SER A 661 37.32 -1.87 9.63
CA SER A 661 37.67 -1.64 11.04
C SER A 661 36.52 -1.15 11.92
N LYS A 662 35.45 -0.60 11.35
CA LYS A 662 34.35 0.07 12.08
C LYS A 662 32.97 -0.51 11.79
N GLY A 663 32.82 -1.34 10.77
CA GLY A 663 31.54 -1.82 10.26
C GLY A 663 30.79 -0.78 9.44
N ARG A 664 29.46 -0.91 9.41
CA ARG A 664 28.54 0.04 8.77
C ARG A 664 28.56 1.38 9.50
N PHE A 665 28.55 2.49 8.76
CA PHE A 665 28.48 3.85 9.29
C PHE A 665 27.49 4.69 8.48
N GLU A 666 27.04 5.79 9.07
CA GLU A 666 26.10 6.74 8.47
C GLU A 666 26.54 8.17 8.81
N VAL A 667 26.37 9.10 7.87
CA VAL A 667 26.86 10.49 8.01
C VAL A 667 25.79 11.49 7.61
N HIS A 668 25.41 12.34 8.56
CA HIS A 668 24.45 13.45 8.39
C HIS A 668 25.11 14.82 8.66
N ARG A 669 26.39 14.98 8.30
CA ARG A 669 27.14 16.22 8.52
C ARG A 669 27.48 16.87 7.19
N PRO A 670 27.42 18.21 7.06
CA PRO A 670 27.12 19.21 8.11
C PRO A 670 25.65 19.23 8.56
N ARG A 671 25.36 19.51 9.84
CA ARG A 671 23.98 19.61 10.34
C ARG A 671 23.30 20.86 9.79
N CYS A 672 22.02 20.74 9.49
CA CYS A 672 21.13 21.82 9.09
C CYS A 672 19.91 21.81 10.02
N VAL A 673 19.45 23.00 10.38
CA VAL A 673 18.23 23.21 11.15
C VAL A 673 17.31 24.20 10.47
N ARG A 674 16.01 23.92 10.54
CA ARG A 674 14.95 24.82 10.13
C ARG A 674 14.41 25.53 11.36
N ILE A 675 14.33 26.85 11.27
CA ILE A 675 13.71 27.72 12.26
C ILE A 675 12.39 28.20 11.67
N SER A 676 11.34 28.25 12.48
CA SER A 676 10.02 28.74 12.07
C SER A 676 9.45 29.70 13.11
N ARG A 677 8.47 30.53 12.71
CA ARG A 677 7.86 31.58 13.55
C ARG A 677 8.87 32.64 14.00
N LEU A 678 9.82 32.95 13.15
CA LEU A 678 10.88 33.88 13.46
C LEU A 678 10.42 35.33 13.19
N SER A 679 10.52 36.19 14.20
CA SER A 679 10.29 37.64 14.04
C SER A 679 11.46 38.30 13.31
N GLU A 680 11.25 39.49 12.72
CA GLU A 680 12.33 40.25 12.07
C GLU A 680 13.52 40.51 13.00
N GLU A 681 13.26 40.74 14.28
CA GLU A 681 14.29 40.91 15.31
C GLU A 681 15.06 39.62 15.56
N GLY A 682 14.36 38.48 15.59
CA GLY A 682 14.97 37.16 15.66
C GLY A 682 15.83 36.85 14.43
N SER A 683 15.36 37.18 13.22
CA SER A 683 16.13 37.01 11.98
C SER A 683 17.42 37.80 12.00
N ARG A 684 17.39 39.08 12.43
CA ARG A 684 18.61 39.88 12.60
C ARG A 684 19.56 39.28 13.62
N ALA A 685 19.06 38.79 14.75
CA ALA A 685 19.88 38.16 15.77
C ALA A 685 20.55 36.87 15.27
N ILE A 686 19.86 36.11 14.43
CA ILE A 686 20.39 34.89 13.81
C ILE A 686 21.48 35.19 12.78
N HIS A 687 21.34 36.26 11.98
CA HIS A 687 22.41 36.67 11.06
C HIS A 687 23.70 37.10 11.77
N CYS A 688 23.67 37.32 13.08
CA CYS A 688 24.85 37.58 13.89
C CYS A 688 25.52 36.30 14.44
N LEU A 689 24.94 35.11 14.19
CA LEU A 689 25.50 33.83 14.58
C LEU A 689 26.48 33.31 13.52
N ASP A 690 27.43 32.48 13.93
CA ASP A 690 28.44 31.83 13.07
C ASP A 690 27.89 30.74 12.12
N GLY A 691 26.55 30.64 11.97
CA GLY A 691 25.88 29.67 11.12
C GLY A 691 25.65 30.18 9.69
N GLU A 692 25.77 29.29 8.70
CA GLU A 692 25.55 29.63 7.30
C GLU A 692 24.05 29.53 6.94
N VAL A 693 23.44 30.64 6.53
CA VAL A 693 22.03 30.67 6.12
C VAL A 693 21.92 30.09 4.70
N LEU A 694 21.25 28.95 4.59
CA LEU A 694 21.04 28.22 3.34
C LEU A 694 19.87 28.79 2.54
N ALA A 695 18.77 29.13 3.22
CA ALA A 695 17.57 29.67 2.61
C ALA A 695 16.70 30.44 3.63
N GLN A 696 15.86 31.34 3.12
CA GLN A 696 14.87 32.07 3.91
C GLN A 696 13.58 32.24 3.09
N GLU A 697 12.44 31.85 3.67
CA GLU A 697 11.09 32.01 3.10
C GLU A 697 10.16 32.46 4.22
N ASP A 698 9.52 33.62 4.07
CA ASP A 698 8.57 34.18 5.04
C ASP A 698 9.09 34.13 6.50
N ASP A 699 8.47 33.29 7.35
CA ASP A 699 8.80 33.09 8.76
C ASP A 699 9.75 31.91 9.02
N LYS A 700 10.32 31.33 7.95
CA LYS A 700 11.19 30.15 7.97
C LYS A 700 12.61 30.48 7.52
N MET A 701 13.59 29.90 8.20
CA MET A 701 15.01 30.03 7.86
C MET A 701 15.73 28.70 8.05
N TRP A 702 16.58 28.33 7.09
CA TRP A 702 17.41 27.12 7.14
C TRP A 702 18.86 27.51 7.36
N ILE A 703 19.49 26.91 8.35
CA ILE A 703 20.83 27.28 8.81
C ILE A 703 21.68 26.04 8.98
N ARG A 704 22.84 26.05 8.35
CA ARG A 704 23.87 25.02 8.49
C ARG A 704 24.78 25.33 9.67
N GLU A 705 25.25 24.26 10.30
CA GLU A 705 26.12 24.31 11.47
C GLU A 705 27.33 25.23 11.28
N GLY A 706 27.56 26.06 12.30
CA GLY A 706 28.66 26.99 12.38
C GLY A 706 29.86 26.47 13.18
N GLY A 707 30.68 27.40 13.66
CA GLY A 707 31.82 27.14 14.53
C GLY A 707 31.47 26.51 15.89
N SER A 708 32.47 26.35 16.76
CA SER A 708 32.25 25.80 18.10
C SER A 708 31.31 26.67 18.93
N GLY A 709 30.28 26.08 19.55
CA GLY A 709 29.31 26.80 20.39
C GLY A 709 28.07 27.33 19.66
N TRP A 710 28.01 27.19 18.33
CA TRP A 710 26.91 27.74 17.52
C TRP A 710 25.54 27.19 17.92
N TRP A 711 25.48 25.94 18.37
CA TRP A 711 24.23 25.26 18.69
C TRP A 711 23.61 25.82 19.95
N GLU A 712 24.43 26.02 20.99
CA GLU A 712 24.01 26.61 22.25
C GLU A 712 23.54 28.06 22.05
N GLU A 713 24.25 28.84 21.22
CA GLU A 713 23.87 30.20 20.88
C GLU A 713 22.55 30.25 20.10
N LEU A 714 22.38 29.36 19.12
CA LEU A 714 21.15 29.27 18.34
C LEU A 714 19.94 28.90 19.21
N GLN A 715 20.11 27.97 20.15
CA GLN A 715 19.08 27.63 21.13
C GLN A 715 18.73 28.82 22.02
N CYS A 716 19.71 29.63 22.45
CA CYS A 716 19.44 30.84 23.22
C CYS A 716 18.64 31.88 22.44
N VAL A 717 19.00 32.13 21.16
CA VAL A 717 18.29 33.08 20.30
C VAL A 717 16.86 32.59 20.03
N THR A 718 16.68 31.33 19.67
CA THR A 718 15.35 30.77 19.41
C THR A 718 14.45 30.78 20.64
N LEU A 719 14.96 30.46 21.83
CA LEU A 719 14.22 30.59 23.09
C LEU A 719 13.82 32.05 23.37
N ARG A 720 14.74 32.99 23.18
CA ARG A 720 14.50 34.42 23.41
C ARG A 720 13.37 34.98 22.53
N TYR A 721 13.29 34.53 21.29
CA TYR A 721 12.31 35.00 20.31
C TYR A 721 11.12 34.03 20.12
N SER A 722 10.98 33.01 20.97
CA SER A 722 9.90 32.01 20.89
C SER A 722 9.80 31.30 19.53
N ALA A 723 10.93 31.14 18.83
CA ALA A 723 11.00 30.48 17.54
C ALA A 723 11.07 28.95 17.71
N GLN A 724 10.58 28.21 16.72
CA GLN A 724 10.61 26.75 16.72
C GLN A 724 11.81 26.24 15.94
N LEU A 725 12.58 25.31 16.54
CA LEU A 725 13.71 24.63 15.92
C LEU A 725 13.34 23.21 15.48
N GLN A 726 13.75 22.83 14.28
CA GLN A 726 13.61 21.48 13.76
C GLN A 726 14.90 21.04 13.05
N GLU A 727 15.45 19.88 13.43
CA GLU A 727 16.62 19.30 12.77
C GLU A 727 16.26 18.78 11.37
N GLN A 728 17.07 19.14 10.37
CA GLN A 728 16.86 18.79 8.96
C GLN A 728 17.97 17.89 8.39
N GLY A 729 18.86 17.34 9.24
CA GLY A 729 19.94 16.47 8.76
C GLY A 729 21.02 17.27 8.03
N CYS A 730 21.44 16.84 6.84
CA CYS A 730 22.45 17.54 6.03
C CYS A 730 21.82 18.10 4.76
N CYS A 731 21.86 19.43 4.61
CA CYS A 731 21.21 20.14 3.52
C CYS A 731 22.20 21.00 2.72
N PHE A 732 21.95 21.13 1.42
CA PHE A 732 22.64 22.04 0.50
C PHE A 732 21.63 22.86 -0.30
N THR A 733 21.93 24.14 -0.51
CA THR A 733 21.11 24.98 -1.40
C THR A 733 21.67 24.91 -2.79
N ILE A 734 20.81 24.69 -3.77
CA ILE A 734 21.14 24.69 -5.18
C ILE A 734 20.31 25.78 -5.86
N THR A 735 21.01 26.68 -6.55
CA THR A 735 20.38 27.72 -7.38
C THR A 735 20.76 27.45 -8.82
N THR A 736 19.77 27.28 -9.70
CA THR A 736 19.99 27.04 -11.12
C THR A 736 19.40 28.14 -11.98
N SER A 737 20.16 28.56 -12.99
CA SER A 737 19.73 29.50 -14.03
C SER A 737 19.09 28.80 -15.23
N GLU A 738 19.10 27.46 -15.25
CA GLU A 738 18.59 26.63 -16.34
C GLU A 738 17.54 25.64 -15.78
N ALA A 739 16.85 24.92 -16.65
CA ALA A 739 15.90 23.88 -16.24
C ALA A 739 16.60 22.56 -15.86
N GLU A 740 17.87 22.40 -16.20
CA GLU A 740 18.67 21.21 -15.89
C GLU A 740 20.01 21.64 -15.28
N CYS A 741 20.39 21.02 -14.18
CA CYS A 741 21.68 21.27 -13.54
C CYS A 741 22.31 19.99 -12.99
N GLU A 742 23.62 20.02 -12.78
CA GLU A 742 24.38 18.88 -12.24
C GLU A 742 25.19 19.34 -11.03
N VAL A 743 25.07 18.58 -9.93
CA VAL A 743 25.78 18.80 -8.67
C VAL A 743 26.55 17.56 -8.29
N LYS A 744 27.79 17.75 -7.85
CA LYS A 744 28.63 16.68 -7.31
C LYS A 744 28.55 16.69 -5.79
N PHE A 745 28.11 15.59 -5.21
CA PHE A 745 28.21 15.36 -3.76
C PHE A 745 29.45 14.54 -3.44
N MET A 746 30.12 14.89 -2.34
CA MET A 746 31.36 14.26 -1.91
C MET A 746 31.30 13.95 -0.42
N TYR A 747 31.74 12.76 -0.04
CA TYR A 747 32.03 12.39 1.33
C TYR A 747 33.54 12.40 1.54
N ARG A 748 34.01 13.23 2.48
CA ARG A 748 35.44 13.33 2.83
C ARG A 748 35.61 13.61 4.31
N ARG A 749 36.46 12.83 4.99
CA ARG A 749 36.83 13.02 6.41
C ARG A 749 35.63 13.13 7.37
N GLY A 750 34.60 12.29 7.18
CA GLY A 750 33.43 12.28 8.08
C GLY A 750 32.40 13.38 7.80
N ARG A 751 32.52 14.10 6.68
CA ARG A 751 31.60 15.19 6.29
C ARG A 751 31.20 15.09 4.82
N LEU A 752 30.00 15.54 4.52
CA LEU A 752 29.47 15.71 3.18
C LEU A 752 29.76 17.13 2.68
N TRP A 753 29.95 17.22 1.37
CA TRP A 753 30.22 18.43 0.62
C TRP A 753 29.44 18.38 -0.68
N ALA A 754 29.16 19.55 -1.26
CA ALA A 754 28.55 19.65 -2.57
C ALA A 754 29.32 20.69 -3.40
N THR A 755 29.50 20.42 -4.69
CA THR A 755 30.12 21.36 -5.64
C THR A 755 29.32 21.43 -6.93
N PRO A 756 29.20 22.62 -7.54
CA PRO A 756 28.53 22.77 -8.83
C PRO A 756 29.32 22.07 -9.93
N GLN A 757 28.64 21.36 -10.83
CA GLN A 757 29.24 20.81 -12.05
C GLN A 757 28.75 21.55 -13.30
N ARG A 758 27.43 21.75 -13.42
CA ARG A 758 26.82 22.40 -14.59
C ARG A 758 25.55 23.16 -14.22
N GLY A 759 25.41 24.37 -14.75
CA GLY A 759 24.14 25.13 -14.74
C GLY A 759 23.63 25.52 -13.35
N CYS A 760 24.47 25.51 -12.30
CA CYS A 760 24.06 25.83 -10.94
C CYS A 760 25.18 26.43 -10.09
N GLU A 761 24.74 27.04 -8.99
CA GLU A 761 25.53 27.41 -7.83
C GLU A 761 25.08 26.56 -6.64
N VAL A 762 26.01 26.24 -5.74
CA VAL A 762 25.74 25.39 -4.58
C VAL A 762 26.34 26.03 -3.34
N ILE A 763 25.54 26.09 -2.27
CA ILE A 763 25.93 26.51 -0.92
C ILE A 763 25.82 25.31 0.00
#